data_AF-A0A818WP38-F1
#
_entry.id   AF-A0A818WP38-F1
#
_cell.length_a   1.000
_cell.length_b   1.000
_cell.length_c   1.000
_cell.angle_alpha   90.00
_cell.angle_beta   90.00
_cell.angle_gamma   90.00
#
_symmetry.space_group_name_H-M   'P 1'
#
loop_
_entity.id
_entity.type
_entity.pdbx_description
1 polymer ?
#
loop_
_entity_poly.entity_id
_entity_poly.type
_entity_poly.pdbx_seq_one_letter_code
_entity_poly.pdbx_strand_id
1 'polypeptide(L)'
;MASRKNDDRFELIPIALVEDGFNDHRNVENKRVEGDSDRSHINDVKAIRDSDDIRDGSIIKKRRLVEDDMMGKKSMTSNLINYLGTNLDPLIEYAEEPLLPLYKACAPLENIIDDLSLYIKLVLDETPEQPPDGLTIDESAAIRLYTFEWNVSYRSFYSMLNRALKNNDREALRPYFKYLKLFLTALVKLPCVPPMTVWRGVTRNLTAEFPVGTQVTWWSFLSCTTEMTVLENELYLGNSGNRTLFSVETINGRIIRDHSHFSTEDEVLLLPGTHMIVQSQLSPAPDLYIIHLKQVRPEKVLLEPPFPGAYIYPKIKRHWYHKKRYNIPISILCTLIIGGIIIAAVLATRPHTNLPVSICDNPFQASAFYQTRYRPISATFGYFRSESQLDVAVVAADNTVSLFLGNQDGTLQTPGTYKIGRMPSQVTSGDFNNDKNLDLVVSNYIDSIIYVFFGDGTGLFPTSINYTLDKWPSFALPGDFNNDTNLDLVLTDSVNNNVLVIYGNGNGSFQAPINYKSGNSPQFVISADFNSDNRLDLVVANSDDNTISILLANINGTFQISIDYTVGYYPVSILCGDFNNDSKLDLAVANRGDNSISVLFGNGTGTFQAPLNYILNGAPFSMTSGDFNKDGKLDLAVIIQNDDIVSIMFGNGMGSFETPVWYTIGLFSMSITSADLNNDSYIDLVVGRDDSNYVIVLFGLKHGNFQNPQQYSVGHLPWSVHIADFNNDKKLDFAVTNYADNTVSVQLGSGDGNFLSPMSYMVGVYPRAILSGDFNNDKKLDLVVANSFDNTIGVLLSLGNGFFQTPINYMVGSCPGALLSADFNNDSKADLVVANSDDTTISMFLADVNGIFKNSTFYAAGHKPSSLASGDFNNDNKLDIVVTSPYDNIIMILFGDGNGGFPTSKNYTVGNWPISVISNDFNNDGNRDLAVANEHDSTVSILLGYGNATFRAPMNYSVGLWPIAIVSGDCNDDNKLDLGVVNSVDSTISVLLGRGDGSFQTAISYVTGSTPSSIASGYLGQNGKLTVIVTNSVSNDLSLYTNTCKN
;
A
#
# COMPACT_ATOMS: atom_id res chain seq x y z
N MET A 1 -7.27 -33.24 51.07
CA MET A 1 -7.24 -34.57 51.72
C MET A 1 -6.80 -35.62 50.68
N ALA A 2 -6.59 -36.86 51.12
CA ALA A 2 -6.21 -38.04 50.32
C ALA A 2 -7.14 -38.34 49.11
N SER A 3 -6.80 -39.13 48.08
CA SER A 3 -5.50 -39.68 47.57
C SER A 3 -5.76 -40.65 46.38
N ARG A 4 -4.69 -41.19 45.77
CA ARG A 4 -4.62 -42.50 45.04
C ARG A 4 -5.26 -42.55 43.63
N LYS A 5 -4.79 -43.40 42.69
CA LYS A 5 -3.73 -44.45 42.72
C LYS A 5 -3.19 -44.77 41.30
N ASN A 6 -1.87 -44.99 41.16
CA ASN A 6 -1.19 -46.12 40.48
C ASN A 6 -1.43 -46.39 38.96
N ASP A 7 -0.53 -47.01 38.17
CA ASP A 7 0.81 -47.60 38.43
C ASP A 7 1.63 -47.82 37.12
N ASP A 8 2.93 -48.13 37.30
CA ASP A 8 3.78 -49.04 36.48
C ASP A 8 4.31 -48.66 35.06
N ARG A 9 5.56 -49.02 34.67
CA ARG A 9 6.82 -49.27 35.44
C ARG A 9 8.07 -49.43 34.52
N PHE A 10 9.26 -49.12 35.07
CA PHE A 10 10.63 -49.57 34.69
C PHE A 10 11.25 -49.13 33.33
N GLU A 11 12.58 -49.10 33.14
CA GLU A 11 13.71 -49.55 34.01
C GLU A 11 14.95 -48.59 33.99
N LEU A 12 15.95 -48.84 34.86
CA LEU A 12 17.23 -48.09 35.00
C LEU A 12 18.42 -48.95 34.44
N ILE A 13 19.70 -48.57 34.36
CA ILE A 13 20.70 -48.19 35.40
C ILE A 13 21.99 -47.65 34.72
N PRO A 14 22.76 -46.70 35.33
CA PRO A 14 24.05 -46.19 34.83
C PRO A 14 25.30 -46.92 35.38
N ILE A 15 26.49 -46.63 34.83
CA ILE A 15 27.84 -46.85 35.46
C ILE A 15 28.89 -45.92 34.79
N ALA A 16 30.07 -45.72 35.42
CA ALA A 16 31.00 -44.63 35.08
C ALA A 16 32.50 -45.02 35.09
N LEU A 17 33.34 -44.10 34.56
CA LEU A 17 34.80 -43.91 34.76
C LEU A 17 35.79 -45.01 34.32
N VAL A 18 36.87 -44.60 33.65
CA VAL A 18 38.26 -44.56 34.18
C VAL A 18 39.21 -43.91 33.15
N GLU A 19 40.33 -43.37 33.62
CA GLU A 19 41.39 -42.64 32.87
C GLU A 19 42.40 -43.58 32.19
N ASP A 20 43.17 -43.09 31.19
CA ASP A 20 44.61 -42.82 31.37
C ASP A 20 45.21 -42.03 30.18
N GLY A 21 46.40 -41.43 30.34
CA GLY A 21 47.09 -40.62 29.30
C GLY A 21 48.56 -41.05 29.06
N PHE A 22 49.39 -40.22 28.40
CA PHE A 22 50.82 -39.96 28.75
C PHE A 22 51.57 -38.98 27.79
N ASN A 23 51.51 -37.67 28.13
CA ASN A 23 52.63 -36.78 28.51
C ASN A 23 53.89 -36.43 27.63
N ASP A 24 54.21 -35.11 27.64
CA ASP A 24 55.53 -34.43 27.82
C ASP A 24 56.62 -34.28 26.72
N HIS A 25 56.99 -33.04 26.33
CA HIS A 25 58.17 -32.31 26.91
C HIS A 25 58.52 -30.90 26.34
N ARG A 26 58.30 -29.86 27.17
CA ARG A 26 59.23 -28.77 27.62
C ARG A 26 59.95 -27.74 26.68
N ASN A 27 59.67 -26.45 27.00
CA ASN A 27 60.59 -25.29 27.19
C ASN A 27 61.34 -24.70 25.95
N VAL A 28 61.88 -23.46 25.90
CA VAL A 28 62.45 -22.51 26.91
C VAL A 28 62.07 -21.02 26.59
N GLU A 29 62.33 -20.12 27.54
CA GLU A 29 62.10 -18.65 27.58
C GLU A 29 62.92 -17.74 26.61
N ASN A 30 62.46 -16.48 26.45
CA ASN A 30 63.17 -15.17 26.66
C ASN A 30 63.15 -14.06 25.57
N LYS A 31 62.54 -12.93 25.97
CA LYS A 31 62.99 -11.50 25.89
C LYS A 31 63.86 -10.95 24.74
N ARG A 32 63.28 -9.93 24.08
CA ARG A 32 63.76 -8.53 23.85
C ARG A 32 65.05 -8.21 23.03
N VAL A 33 64.82 -7.37 21.99
CA VAL A 33 65.40 -6.02 21.74
C VAL A 33 66.79 -5.87 21.04
N GLU A 34 66.79 -4.97 20.02
CA GLU A 34 67.91 -4.28 19.35
C GLU A 34 69.00 -5.13 18.63
N GLY A 35 69.79 -4.52 17.73
CA GLY A 35 70.75 -5.24 16.88
C GLY A 35 71.69 -4.36 16.04
N ASP A 36 71.17 -3.76 14.96
CA ASP A 36 71.80 -2.76 14.08
C ASP A 36 73.01 -3.20 13.19
N SER A 37 73.22 -2.48 12.08
CA SER A 37 74.44 -2.38 11.25
C SER A 37 74.87 -3.61 10.39
N ASP A 38 75.51 -3.49 9.21
CA ASP A 38 75.81 -2.29 8.39
C ASP A 38 76.12 -2.59 6.87
N ARG A 39 76.09 -1.53 6.05
CA ARG A 39 76.84 -1.27 4.78
C ARG A 39 76.78 -2.20 3.54
N SER A 40 75.85 -1.84 2.64
CA SER A 40 76.08 -1.12 1.36
C SER A 40 77.33 -1.35 0.46
N HIS A 41 77.09 -1.34 -0.86
CA HIS A 41 77.93 -0.67 -1.89
C HIS A 41 77.01 -0.09 -3.00
N ILE A 42 77.07 1.22 -3.30
CA ILE A 42 77.76 1.88 -4.47
C ILE A 42 77.09 1.57 -5.84
N ASN A 43 76.72 2.53 -6.72
CA ASN A 43 76.55 4.00 -6.66
C ASN A 43 75.84 4.50 -7.97
N ASP A 44 75.65 5.83 -8.08
CA ASP A 44 75.60 6.66 -9.32
C ASP A 44 74.35 6.66 -10.25
N VAL A 45 73.98 7.78 -10.92
CA VAL A 45 74.12 9.22 -10.58
C VAL A 45 73.22 10.13 -11.48
N LYS A 46 72.80 11.29 -10.92
CA LYS A 46 72.29 12.54 -11.56
C LYS A 46 70.95 12.57 -12.32
N ALA A 47 70.25 13.68 -12.05
CA ALA A 47 69.03 14.15 -12.68
C ALA A 47 69.25 15.20 -13.80
N ILE A 48 68.21 15.38 -14.63
CA ILE A 48 67.76 16.58 -15.38
C ILE A 48 66.22 16.48 -15.28
N ARG A 49 65.39 17.43 -14.82
CA ARG A 49 65.34 18.91 -14.80
C ARG A 49 64.47 19.51 -15.92
N ASP A 50 63.35 20.10 -15.49
CA ASP A 50 62.51 21.18 -16.06
C ASP A 50 62.26 21.25 -17.59
N SER A 51 61.00 21.08 -18.00
CA SER A 51 60.44 21.73 -19.21
C SER A 51 58.91 21.86 -19.14
N ASP A 52 58.42 23.09 -19.03
CA ASP A 52 57.02 23.46 -19.32
C ASP A 52 56.75 23.48 -20.84
N ASP A 53 55.47 23.67 -21.20
CA ASP A 53 54.91 23.84 -22.54
C ASP A 53 55.02 22.65 -23.52
N ILE A 54 53.87 22.04 -23.81
CA ILE A 54 53.22 22.20 -25.13
C ILE A 54 51.71 21.99 -24.97
N ARG A 55 50.92 22.92 -25.51
CA ARG A 55 49.52 22.67 -25.91
C ARG A 55 49.49 22.32 -27.40
N ASP A 56 49.03 21.13 -27.75
CA ASP A 56 47.97 20.95 -28.76
C ASP A 56 47.39 19.51 -28.68
N GLY A 57 46.30 19.25 -29.38
CA GLY A 57 45.52 18.01 -29.28
C GLY A 57 45.92 16.87 -30.24
N SER A 58 44.98 15.93 -30.39
CA SER A 58 45.01 14.73 -31.26
C SER A 58 45.84 13.51 -30.80
N ILE A 59 45.30 12.77 -29.82
CA ILE A 59 45.47 11.31 -29.77
C ILE A 59 44.11 10.67 -30.08
N ILE A 60 43.90 10.29 -31.34
CA ILE A 60 42.69 9.58 -31.78
C ILE A 60 42.89 8.06 -31.69
N LYS A 61 41.84 7.37 -31.22
CA LYS A 61 41.74 5.93 -30.94
C LYS A 61 42.40 5.03 -32.00
N LYS A 62 43.04 3.95 -31.55
CA LYS A 62 43.34 2.73 -32.34
C LYS A 62 43.03 1.45 -31.57
N ARG A 63 41.73 1.20 -31.36
CA ARG A 63 41.17 -0.05 -30.84
C ARG A 63 41.27 -1.18 -31.88
N ARG A 64 42.47 -1.69 -32.16
CA ARG A 64 42.63 -2.81 -33.12
C ARG A 64 42.39 -4.14 -32.42
N LEU A 65 41.12 -4.49 -32.21
CA LEU A 65 40.73 -5.79 -31.66
C LEU A 65 41.27 -6.94 -32.52
N VAL A 66 41.93 -7.91 -31.88
CA VAL A 66 42.53 -9.08 -32.54
C VAL A 66 41.69 -10.32 -32.24
N GLU A 67 40.59 -10.52 -32.95
CA GLU A 67 39.82 -11.79 -32.89
C GLU A 67 40.24 -12.81 -33.98
N ASP A 68 41.07 -12.38 -34.94
CA ASP A 68 41.37 -13.09 -36.21
C ASP A 68 42.26 -14.36 -36.09
N ASP A 69 42.62 -14.80 -34.87
CA ASP A 69 43.48 -15.99 -34.65
C ASP A 69 43.01 -16.92 -33.52
N MET A 70 41.70 -16.95 -33.22
CA MET A 70 41.11 -17.98 -32.34
C MET A 70 41.05 -19.41 -32.98
N MET A 71 41.76 -19.66 -34.08
CA MET A 71 41.75 -20.93 -34.82
C MET A 71 43.16 -21.39 -35.24
N GLY A 72 44.02 -21.62 -34.26
CA GLY A 72 45.29 -22.33 -34.46
C GLY A 72 45.06 -23.68 -35.15
N LYS A 73 45.60 -23.84 -36.36
CA LYS A 73 45.26 -24.93 -37.31
C LYS A 73 45.47 -26.35 -36.76
N LYS A 74 44.42 -26.98 -36.21
CA LYS A 74 44.24 -28.45 -36.24
C LYS A 74 42.79 -28.90 -36.00
N SER A 75 42.16 -29.36 -37.08
CA SER A 75 41.01 -30.29 -37.17
C SER A 75 40.39 -30.78 -35.85
N MET A 76 39.31 -30.12 -35.39
CA MET A 76 38.29 -30.73 -34.54
C MET A 76 36.94 -30.00 -34.69
N THR A 77 36.25 -30.28 -35.80
CA THR A 77 34.97 -29.66 -36.20
C THR A 77 33.77 -30.22 -35.44
N SER A 78 33.82 -30.17 -34.11
CA SER A 78 32.77 -30.71 -33.22
C SER A 78 32.55 -29.91 -31.93
N ASN A 79 33.54 -29.17 -31.41
CA ASN A 79 33.51 -28.70 -30.02
C ASN A 79 33.17 -27.21 -29.81
N LEU A 80 32.96 -26.41 -30.86
CA LEU A 80 32.46 -25.03 -30.70
C LEU A 80 30.93 -24.94 -30.53
N ILE A 81 30.20 -26.02 -30.85
CA ILE A 81 28.73 -26.06 -30.93
C ILE A 81 28.05 -25.75 -29.58
N ASN A 82 28.75 -25.90 -28.45
CA ASN A 82 28.16 -25.77 -27.12
C ASN A 82 28.21 -24.34 -26.53
N TYR A 83 28.98 -23.40 -27.09
CA TYR A 83 29.38 -22.17 -26.37
C TYR A 83 28.38 -21.01 -26.34
N LEU A 84 27.20 -21.15 -26.95
CA LEU A 84 26.09 -20.18 -26.87
C LEU A 84 24.73 -20.81 -26.54
N GLY A 85 24.73 -22.08 -26.12
CA GLY A 85 23.50 -22.85 -25.82
C GLY A 85 23.55 -23.68 -24.54
N THR A 86 24.64 -23.63 -23.77
CA THR A 86 24.71 -24.28 -22.45
C THR A 86 24.01 -23.44 -21.37
N ASN A 87 22.96 -24.02 -20.79
CA ASN A 87 22.56 -23.68 -19.42
C ASN A 87 23.69 -24.14 -18.50
N LEU A 88 24.60 -23.23 -18.19
CA LEU A 88 25.55 -23.37 -17.10
C LEU A 88 24.85 -22.99 -15.79
N ASP A 89 25.27 -23.59 -14.68
CA ASP A 89 24.63 -23.32 -13.39
C ASP A 89 24.81 -21.85 -12.94
N PRO A 90 23.86 -21.30 -12.15
CA PRO A 90 23.93 -19.95 -11.62
C PRO A 90 25.24 -19.64 -10.88
N LEU A 91 25.77 -18.44 -11.10
CA LEU A 91 26.98 -17.98 -10.42
C LEU A 91 26.60 -17.32 -9.08
N ILE A 92 26.40 -18.16 -8.05
CA ILE A 92 25.99 -17.72 -6.70
C ILE A 92 27.13 -17.75 -5.67
N GLU A 93 28.09 -18.68 -5.78
CA GLU A 93 29.16 -18.88 -4.78
C GLU A 93 30.04 -17.64 -4.52
N TYR A 94 30.08 -16.68 -5.45
CA TYR A 94 30.83 -15.44 -5.29
C TYR A 94 30.22 -14.48 -4.26
N ALA A 95 28.92 -14.63 -3.94
CA ALA A 95 28.21 -13.78 -2.99
C ALA A 95 28.68 -14.00 -1.54
N GLU A 96 29.20 -15.19 -1.22
CA GLU A 96 29.75 -15.53 0.11
C GLU A 96 31.12 -14.88 0.39
N GLU A 97 31.81 -14.34 -0.63
CA GLU A 97 33.05 -13.61 -0.41
C GLU A 97 32.80 -12.27 0.30
N PRO A 98 33.65 -11.86 1.26
CA PRO A 98 33.53 -10.55 1.88
C PRO A 98 33.83 -9.44 0.87
N LEU A 99 33.16 -8.30 1.01
CA LEU A 99 33.50 -7.10 0.25
C LEU A 99 34.88 -6.59 0.68
N LEU A 100 35.78 -6.41 -0.28
CA LEU A 100 37.19 -6.09 -0.06
C LEU A 100 37.62 -4.93 -0.96
N PRO A 101 38.52 -4.03 -0.48
CA PRO A 101 39.21 -3.06 -1.33
C PRO A 101 39.91 -3.72 -2.52
N LEU A 102 40.03 -3.01 -3.64
CA LEU A 102 40.41 -3.53 -4.95
C LEU A 102 41.72 -4.33 -4.93
N TYR A 103 42.73 -3.84 -4.20
CA TYR A 103 44.01 -4.55 -4.01
C TYR A 103 43.82 -5.93 -3.37
N LYS A 104 42.99 -6.03 -2.32
CA LYS A 104 42.69 -7.31 -1.63
C LYS A 104 41.74 -8.19 -2.46
N ALA A 105 40.84 -7.59 -3.21
CA ALA A 105 39.92 -8.30 -4.10
C ALA A 105 40.66 -8.96 -5.28
N CYS A 106 41.73 -8.31 -5.79
CA CYS A 106 42.52 -8.81 -6.91
C CYS A 106 43.74 -9.65 -6.51
N ALA A 107 44.14 -9.71 -5.23
CA ALA A 107 45.30 -10.48 -4.76
C ALA A 107 45.37 -11.96 -5.24
N PRO A 108 44.25 -12.71 -5.40
CA PRO A 108 44.31 -14.07 -5.96
C PRO A 108 44.73 -14.12 -7.45
N LEU A 109 44.59 -12.99 -8.17
CA LEU A 109 44.80 -12.87 -9.61
C LEU A 109 46.21 -12.41 -9.98
N GLU A 110 47.01 -11.90 -9.04
CA GLU A 110 48.39 -11.41 -9.29
C GLU A 110 49.34 -12.53 -9.78
N ASN A 111 49.02 -13.79 -9.50
CA ASN A 111 49.76 -14.96 -9.99
C ASN A 111 49.18 -15.55 -11.30
N ILE A 112 48.13 -14.94 -11.85
CA ILE A 112 47.34 -15.43 -13.00
C ILE A 112 47.40 -14.42 -14.16
N ILE A 113 47.42 -13.12 -13.84
CA ILE A 113 47.39 -12.01 -14.79
C ILE A 113 48.68 -11.22 -14.63
N ASP A 114 49.53 -11.24 -15.66
CA ASP A 114 50.84 -10.59 -15.63
C ASP A 114 50.71 -9.07 -15.41
N ASP A 115 51.62 -8.50 -14.62
CA ASP A 115 51.72 -7.07 -14.25
C ASP A 115 50.50 -6.44 -13.53
N LEU A 116 49.50 -7.24 -13.11
CA LEU A 116 48.21 -6.74 -12.58
C LEU A 116 48.34 -5.68 -11.46
N SER A 117 49.28 -5.83 -10.52
CA SER A 117 49.49 -4.91 -9.40
C SER A 117 49.85 -3.48 -9.84
N LEU A 118 50.52 -3.33 -10.99
CA LEU A 118 50.82 -2.02 -11.58
C LEU A 118 49.54 -1.35 -12.08
N TYR A 119 48.66 -2.12 -12.74
CA TYR A 119 47.41 -1.60 -13.30
C TYR A 119 46.37 -1.31 -12.22
N ILE A 120 46.31 -2.10 -11.15
CA ILE A 120 45.53 -1.76 -9.94
C ILE A 120 45.94 -0.39 -9.40
N LYS A 121 47.25 -0.11 -9.31
CA LYS A 121 47.72 1.21 -8.86
C LYS A 121 47.32 2.31 -9.86
N LEU A 122 47.52 2.11 -11.16
CA LEU A 122 47.16 3.10 -12.18
C LEU A 122 45.66 3.44 -12.16
N VAL A 123 44.76 2.46 -12.04
CA VAL A 123 43.31 2.75 -12.01
C VAL A 123 42.84 3.38 -10.70
N LEU A 124 43.56 3.17 -9.60
CA LEU A 124 43.33 3.89 -8.34
C LEU A 124 43.85 5.33 -8.43
N ASP A 125 45.06 5.54 -8.97
CA ASP A 125 45.64 6.87 -9.22
C ASP A 125 44.80 7.67 -10.26
N GLU A 126 44.12 7.01 -11.21
CA GLU A 126 43.19 7.60 -12.19
C GLU A 126 41.76 7.81 -11.68
N THR A 127 41.36 7.21 -10.54
CA THR A 127 39.99 7.31 -10.03
C THR A 127 39.84 8.55 -9.15
N PRO A 128 38.81 9.40 -9.36
CA PRO A 128 38.59 10.58 -8.51
C PRO A 128 38.46 10.24 -7.02
N GLU A 129 38.95 11.13 -6.14
CA GLU A 129 38.79 10.99 -4.68
C GLU A 129 37.31 10.93 -4.24
N GLN A 130 36.41 11.49 -5.05
CA GLN A 130 34.97 11.36 -4.96
C GLN A 130 34.42 10.92 -6.33
N PRO A 131 34.24 9.61 -6.58
CA PRO A 131 33.59 9.12 -7.79
C PRO A 131 32.11 9.54 -7.87
N PRO A 132 31.54 9.64 -9.08
CA PRO A 132 30.09 9.82 -9.26
C PRO A 132 29.29 8.57 -8.83
N ASP A 133 27.96 8.66 -8.98
CA ASP A 133 26.98 7.58 -8.78
C ASP A 133 27.05 6.84 -7.43
N GLY A 134 27.59 7.50 -6.39
CA GLY A 134 27.67 6.96 -5.03
C GLY A 134 28.66 5.78 -4.89
N LEU A 135 29.56 5.59 -5.86
CA LEU A 135 30.59 4.55 -5.78
C LEU A 135 31.74 4.98 -4.87
N THR A 136 32.26 4.03 -4.09
CA THR A 136 33.57 4.18 -3.45
C THR A 136 34.70 4.16 -4.47
N ILE A 137 35.88 4.65 -4.08
CA ILE A 137 37.09 4.65 -4.93
C ILE A 137 37.40 3.22 -5.43
N ASP A 138 37.33 2.20 -4.55
CA ASP A 138 37.56 0.81 -4.92
C ASP A 138 36.52 0.24 -5.91
N GLU A 139 35.24 0.60 -5.76
CA GLU A 139 34.15 0.18 -6.66
C GLU A 139 34.27 0.82 -8.04
N SER A 140 34.52 2.13 -8.10
CA SER A 140 34.79 2.86 -9.34
C SER A 140 36.06 2.33 -10.04
N ALA A 141 37.14 2.13 -9.28
CA ALA A 141 38.40 1.60 -9.80
C ALA A 141 38.26 0.15 -10.28
N ALA A 142 37.36 -0.67 -9.71
CA ALA A 142 37.06 -2.01 -10.22
C ALA A 142 36.47 -1.98 -11.64
N ILE A 143 35.59 -1.01 -11.93
CA ILE A 143 35.02 -0.80 -13.28
C ILE A 143 36.08 -0.23 -14.24
N ARG A 144 36.91 0.70 -13.77
CA ARG A 144 38.06 1.22 -14.52
C ARG A 144 39.03 0.10 -14.90
N LEU A 145 39.30 -0.85 -13.98
CA LEU A 145 40.14 -2.04 -14.24
C LEU A 145 39.52 -2.99 -15.26
N TYR A 146 38.19 -3.16 -15.27
CA TYR A 146 37.50 -3.99 -16.26
C TYR A 146 37.64 -3.45 -17.69
N THR A 147 37.63 -2.11 -17.83
CA THR A 147 37.65 -1.41 -19.13
C THR A 147 39.06 -1.09 -19.64
N PHE A 148 40.10 -1.22 -18.81
CA PHE A 148 41.48 -0.93 -19.19
C PHE A 148 42.08 -2.04 -20.07
N GLU A 149 42.28 -1.78 -21.37
CA GLU A 149 42.98 -2.71 -22.28
C GLU A 149 44.48 -2.38 -22.38
N TRP A 150 45.31 -3.01 -21.54
CA TRP A 150 46.75 -2.72 -21.47
C TRP A 150 47.70 -3.68 -22.22
N ASN A 151 47.21 -4.82 -22.71
CA ASN A 151 48.05 -5.82 -23.37
C ASN A 151 47.42 -6.27 -24.70
N VAL A 152 48.18 -6.15 -25.79
CA VAL A 152 47.78 -6.60 -27.14
C VAL A 152 47.84 -8.14 -27.29
N SER A 153 48.41 -8.82 -26.29
CA SER A 153 48.37 -10.28 -26.15
C SER A 153 47.12 -10.72 -25.39
N TYR A 154 46.65 -11.95 -25.61
CA TYR A 154 45.41 -12.54 -25.07
C TYR A 154 45.37 -12.79 -23.54
N ARG A 155 45.96 -11.89 -22.74
CA ARG A 155 46.08 -11.93 -21.27
C ARG A 155 45.63 -10.63 -20.57
N SER A 156 44.96 -9.71 -21.26
CA SER A 156 44.32 -8.57 -20.57
C SER A 156 43.27 -9.07 -19.56
N PHE A 157 43.04 -8.30 -18.50
CA PHE A 157 42.08 -8.63 -17.44
C PHE A 157 40.68 -8.92 -18.01
N TYR A 158 40.19 -8.03 -18.88
CA TYR A 158 38.96 -8.21 -19.66
C TYR A 158 38.91 -9.56 -20.39
N SER A 159 39.98 -9.94 -21.10
CA SER A 159 40.03 -11.16 -21.91
C SER A 159 40.04 -12.42 -21.06
N MET A 160 40.72 -12.38 -19.89
CA MET A 160 40.82 -13.54 -19.01
C MET A 160 39.56 -13.75 -18.18
N LEU A 161 38.96 -12.69 -17.63
CA LEU A 161 37.67 -12.76 -16.93
C LEU A 161 36.55 -13.24 -17.86
N ASN A 162 36.39 -12.64 -19.05
CA ASN A 162 35.37 -13.07 -20.01
C ASN A 162 35.66 -14.44 -20.64
N ARG A 163 36.88 -15.00 -20.49
CA ARG A 163 37.18 -16.41 -20.85
C ARG A 163 36.76 -17.37 -19.73
N ALA A 164 36.98 -16.99 -18.47
CA ALA A 164 36.54 -17.77 -17.31
C ALA A 164 35.01 -17.83 -17.22
N LEU A 165 34.30 -16.71 -17.46
CA LEU A 165 32.83 -16.64 -17.41
C LEU A 165 32.14 -17.56 -18.44
N LYS A 166 32.76 -17.71 -19.62
CA LYS A 166 32.33 -18.63 -20.70
C LYS A 166 32.73 -20.09 -20.47
N ASN A 167 33.55 -20.38 -19.45
CA ASN A 167 34.03 -21.74 -19.23
C ASN A 167 32.94 -22.61 -18.58
N ASN A 168 32.81 -23.85 -19.07
CA ASN A 168 31.91 -24.84 -18.49
C ASN A 168 32.45 -25.34 -17.14
N ASP A 169 33.78 -25.33 -16.96
CA ASP A 169 34.41 -25.55 -15.66
C ASP A 169 34.37 -24.26 -14.83
N ARG A 170 33.51 -24.26 -13.81
CA ARG A 170 33.30 -23.13 -12.89
C ARG A 170 34.46 -22.93 -11.90
N GLU A 171 35.33 -23.91 -11.68
CA GLU A 171 36.51 -23.75 -10.81
C GLU A 171 37.45 -22.65 -11.33
N ALA A 172 37.49 -22.46 -12.66
CA ALA A 172 38.23 -21.38 -13.32
C ALA A 172 37.77 -19.97 -12.91
N LEU A 173 36.59 -19.81 -12.30
CA LEU A 173 36.10 -18.54 -11.77
C LEU A 173 36.43 -18.29 -10.30
N ARG A 174 36.77 -19.30 -9.49
CA ARG A 174 37.06 -19.12 -8.04
C ARG A 174 38.09 -18.02 -7.76
N PRO A 175 39.22 -17.90 -8.50
CA PRO A 175 40.18 -16.80 -8.27
C PRO A 175 39.59 -15.40 -8.47
N TYR A 176 38.52 -15.27 -9.26
CA TYR A 176 37.86 -14.01 -9.57
C TYR A 176 36.72 -13.67 -8.61
N PHE A 177 36.26 -14.57 -7.73
CA PHE A 177 35.05 -14.35 -6.91
C PHE A 177 35.14 -13.07 -6.05
N LYS A 178 36.29 -12.79 -5.43
CA LYS A 178 36.52 -11.58 -4.62
C LYS A 178 36.47 -10.29 -5.44
N TYR A 179 37.00 -10.31 -6.66
CA TYR A 179 36.86 -9.20 -7.60
C TYR A 179 35.41 -9.07 -8.09
N LEU A 180 34.75 -10.17 -8.43
CA LEU A 180 33.36 -10.19 -8.87
C LEU A 180 32.41 -9.64 -7.80
N LYS A 181 32.65 -9.95 -6.52
CA LYS A 181 31.93 -9.36 -5.37
C LYS A 181 31.99 -7.84 -5.41
N LEU A 182 33.18 -7.25 -5.54
CA LEU A 182 33.40 -5.81 -5.63
C LEU A 182 32.79 -5.20 -6.90
N PHE A 183 33.10 -5.77 -8.06
CA PHE A 183 32.68 -5.27 -9.37
C PHE A 183 31.16 -5.33 -9.57
N LEU A 184 30.51 -6.42 -9.16
CA LEU A 184 29.05 -6.54 -9.24
C LEU A 184 28.34 -5.67 -8.19
N THR A 185 28.97 -5.38 -7.05
CA THR A 185 28.47 -4.36 -6.10
C THR A 185 28.47 -2.98 -6.75
N ALA A 186 29.56 -2.62 -7.42
CA ALA A 186 29.68 -1.38 -8.16
C ALA A 186 28.60 -1.27 -9.26
N LEU A 187 28.48 -2.29 -10.12
CA LEU A 187 27.48 -2.30 -11.20
C LEU A 187 26.03 -2.29 -10.70
N VAL A 188 25.72 -2.90 -9.54
CA VAL A 188 24.38 -2.85 -8.95
C VAL A 188 23.99 -1.41 -8.58
N LYS A 189 24.91 -0.65 -7.97
CA LYS A 189 24.71 0.75 -7.55
C LYS A 189 24.54 1.72 -8.73
N LEU A 190 25.18 1.44 -9.87
CA LEU A 190 25.10 2.31 -11.04
C LEU A 190 23.68 2.39 -11.63
N PRO A 191 23.30 3.56 -12.19
CA PRO A 191 21.99 3.75 -12.79
C PRO A 191 21.74 2.75 -13.92
N CYS A 192 20.59 2.10 -13.85
CA CYS A 192 20.11 1.23 -14.91
C CYS A 192 19.59 2.06 -16.08
N VAL A 193 19.95 1.69 -17.32
CA VAL A 193 19.36 2.35 -18.49
C VAL A 193 17.87 2.02 -18.64
N PRO A 194 17.03 3.01 -19.00
CA PRO A 194 15.68 2.75 -19.48
C PRO A 194 15.69 1.81 -20.70
N PRO A 195 14.59 1.09 -20.99
CA PRO A 195 14.54 0.17 -22.13
C PRO A 195 14.82 0.86 -23.47
N MET A 196 15.99 0.57 -24.05
CA MET A 196 16.45 1.12 -25.33
C MET A 196 17.18 0.06 -26.16
N THR A 197 17.51 0.41 -27.41
CA THR A 197 18.37 -0.42 -28.27
C THR A 197 19.83 -0.01 -28.11
N VAL A 198 20.67 -0.93 -27.63
CA VAL A 198 22.13 -0.79 -27.64
C VAL A 198 22.74 -1.69 -28.72
N TRP A 199 23.95 -1.35 -29.16
CA TRP A 199 24.58 -1.94 -30.33
C TRP A 199 25.93 -2.59 -30.02
N ARG A 200 26.24 -3.70 -30.70
CA ARG A 200 27.58 -4.32 -30.68
C ARG A 200 27.95 -4.93 -32.03
N GLY A 201 29.12 -4.59 -32.55
CA GLY A 201 29.70 -5.22 -33.75
C GLY A 201 30.57 -6.44 -33.42
N VAL A 202 30.62 -7.40 -34.35
CA VAL A 202 31.56 -8.54 -34.36
C VAL A 202 31.94 -8.87 -35.80
N THR A 203 33.22 -9.06 -36.11
CA THR A 203 33.75 -9.32 -37.46
C THR A 203 33.62 -10.79 -37.90
N ARG A 204 32.47 -11.44 -37.62
CA ARG A 204 32.10 -12.76 -38.17
C ARG A 204 30.58 -12.85 -38.41
N ASN A 205 30.13 -13.72 -39.31
CA ASN A 205 28.69 -14.00 -39.51
C ASN A 205 28.20 -14.99 -38.43
N LEU A 206 27.17 -14.60 -37.68
CA LEU A 206 26.59 -15.35 -36.55
C LEU A 206 25.15 -15.81 -36.79
N THR A 207 24.60 -15.64 -38.00
CA THR A 207 23.19 -16.00 -38.31
C THR A 207 22.86 -17.48 -38.06
N ALA A 208 23.83 -18.38 -38.21
CA ALA A 208 23.66 -19.80 -37.86
C ALA A 208 23.72 -20.09 -36.33
N GLU A 209 24.34 -19.20 -35.54
CA GLU A 209 24.50 -19.35 -34.08
C GLU A 209 23.28 -18.79 -33.30
N PHE A 210 22.43 -17.97 -33.92
CA PHE A 210 21.28 -17.30 -33.27
C PHE A 210 19.96 -17.45 -34.07
N PRO A 211 19.34 -18.63 -34.18
CA PRO A 211 18.12 -18.79 -34.98
C PRO A 211 16.92 -17.98 -34.44
N VAL A 212 16.11 -17.42 -35.33
CA VAL A 212 14.93 -16.61 -34.94
C VAL A 212 13.95 -17.43 -34.10
N GLY A 213 13.46 -16.83 -33.01
CA GLY A 213 12.57 -17.47 -32.03
C GLY A 213 13.28 -18.29 -30.94
N THR A 214 14.62 -18.43 -30.99
CA THR A 214 15.38 -19.09 -29.91
C THR A 214 15.68 -18.15 -28.75
N GLN A 215 15.77 -18.71 -27.55
CA GLN A 215 16.37 -18.06 -26.38
C GLN A 215 17.86 -18.39 -26.33
N VAL A 216 18.69 -17.39 -26.03
CA VAL A 216 20.15 -17.48 -25.86
C VAL A 216 20.57 -16.85 -24.54
N THR A 217 21.57 -17.44 -23.88
CA THR A 217 22.06 -16.99 -22.56
C THR A 217 23.50 -16.50 -22.68
N TRP A 218 23.74 -15.22 -22.36
CA TRP A 218 25.02 -14.57 -22.60
C TRP A 218 25.93 -14.59 -21.36
N TRP A 219 26.85 -15.56 -21.30
CA TRP A 219 27.78 -15.77 -20.18
C TRP A 219 29.03 -14.87 -20.22
N SER A 220 28.85 -13.56 -20.36
CA SER A 220 29.94 -12.56 -20.35
C SER A 220 29.39 -11.17 -20.06
N PHE A 221 30.25 -10.27 -19.61
CA PHE A 221 29.90 -8.85 -19.47
C PHE A 221 29.80 -8.21 -20.86
N LEU A 222 28.57 -8.05 -21.35
CA LEU A 222 28.29 -7.56 -22.70
C LEU A 222 28.42 -6.03 -22.75
N SER A 223 29.64 -5.56 -23.01
CA SER A 223 29.88 -4.19 -23.50
C SER A 223 29.16 -3.94 -24.83
N CYS A 224 28.32 -2.92 -24.85
CA CYS A 224 27.59 -2.37 -25.99
C CYS A 224 27.71 -0.84 -25.96
N THR A 225 27.34 -0.18 -27.06
CA THR A 225 27.23 1.29 -27.12
C THR A 225 25.81 1.74 -27.44
N THR A 226 25.41 2.91 -26.94
CA THR A 226 24.16 3.58 -27.35
C THR A 226 24.29 4.21 -28.75
N GLU A 227 25.51 4.62 -29.12
CA GLU A 227 25.80 5.36 -30.34
C GLU A 227 26.21 4.44 -31.51
N MET A 228 25.35 4.30 -32.52
CA MET A 228 25.65 3.50 -33.71
C MET A 228 26.88 4.03 -34.50
N THR A 229 27.16 5.33 -34.42
CA THR A 229 28.33 6.04 -34.96
C THR A 229 29.67 5.51 -34.43
N VAL A 230 29.71 4.99 -33.20
CA VAL A 230 30.91 4.33 -32.64
C VAL A 230 31.25 3.06 -33.43
N LEU A 231 30.25 2.36 -33.97
CA LEU A 231 30.43 1.14 -34.76
C LEU A 231 30.72 1.39 -36.25
N GLU A 232 30.45 2.59 -36.75
CA GLU A 232 30.85 3.03 -38.10
C GLU A 232 32.37 3.26 -38.23
N ASN A 233 33.08 3.31 -37.10
CA ASN A 233 34.53 3.37 -37.04
C ASN A 233 35.13 1.97 -37.33
N GLU A 234 36.16 1.92 -38.21
CA GLU A 234 36.71 0.65 -38.75
C GLU A 234 37.18 -0.36 -37.68
N LEU A 235 37.41 0.15 -36.47
CA LEU A 235 37.94 -0.51 -35.29
C LEU A 235 36.92 -1.42 -34.56
N TYR A 236 35.61 -1.28 -34.79
CA TYR A 236 34.55 -1.92 -33.98
C TYR A 236 33.70 -2.94 -34.75
N LEU A 237 33.22 -2.62 -35.96
CA LEU A 237 32.43 -3.53 -36.81
C LEU A 237 33.18 -4.01 -38.06
N GLY A 238 34.22 -3.28 -38.47
CA GLY A 238 34.98 -3.52 -39.70
C GLY A 238 34.24 -3.10 -40.97
N ASN A 239 34.98 -2.57 -41.95
CA ASN A 239 34.39 -2.01 -43.18
C ASN A 239 34.14 -3.01 -44.31
N SER A 240 34.66 -4.24 -44.22
CA SER A 240 34.50 -5.27 -45.25
C SER A 240 34.65 -6.69 -44.68
N GLY A 241 33.86 -7.63 -45.20
CA GLY A 241 33.89 -9.04 -44.80
C GLY A 241 32.72 -9.40 -43.87
N ASN A 242 32.49 -10.70 -43.69
CA ASN A 242 31.36 -11.23 -42.92
C ASN A 242 31.34 -10.64 -41.49
N ARG A 243 30.34 -9.81 -41.19
CA ARG A 243 30.22 -9.05 -39.93
C ARG A 243 28.80 -9.09 -39.41
N THR A 244 28.65 -9.24 -38.10
CA THR A 244 27.36 -9.23 -37.40
C THR A 244 27.25 -7.97 -36.56
N LEU A 245 26.15 -7.25 -36.75
CA LEU A 245 25.70 -6.18 -35.87
C LEU A 245 24.56 -6.71 -34.98
N PHE A 246 24.78 -6.73 -33.67
CA PHE A 246 23.71 -6.98 -32.71
C PHE A 246 22.97 -5.69 -32.39
N SER A 247 21.64 -5.77 -32.46
CA SER A 247 20.69 -4.76 -32.00
C SER A 247 20.01 -5.34 -30.77
N VAL A 248 20.32 -4.86 -29.57
CA VAL A 248 19.82 -5.45 -28.31
C VAL A 248 18.82 -4.50 -27.64
N GLU A 249 17.55 -4.86 -27.60
CA GLU A 249 16.57 -4.22 -26.72
C GLU A 249 16.90 -4.62 -25.26
N THR A 250 17.45 -3.69 -24.47
CA THR A 250 17.88 -3.97 -23.09
C THR A 250 16.74 -3.77 -22.10
N ILE A 251 16.70 -4.60 -21.06
CA ILE A 251 15.89 -4.39 -19.85
C ILE A 251 16.74 -3.82 -18.71
N ASN A 252 18.00 -4.24 -18.53
CA ASN A 252 18.73 -3.96 -17.28
C ASN A 252 20.20 -3.47 -17.39
N GLY A 253 20.61 -2.98 -18.54
CA GLY A 253 22.00 -2.53 -18.75
C GLY A 253 22.44 -1.44 -17.78
N ARG A 254 23.74 -1.35 -17.51
CA ARG A 254 24.35 -0.30 -16.69
C ARG A 254 25.25 0.58 -17.55
N ILE A 255 25.03 1.88 -17.57
CA ILE A 255 26.02 2.83 -18.12
C ILE A 255 27.23 2.80 -17.19
N ILE A 256 28.42 2.71 -17.77
CA ILE A 256 29.68 2.75 -17.01
C ILE A 256 30.60 3.90 -17.42
N ARG A 257 30.11 4.84 -18.25
CA ARG A 257 30.91 5.87 -18.92
C ARG A 257 31.88 6.61 -18.00
N ASP A 258 31.40 7.17 -16.90
CA ASP A 258 32.24 8.00 -16.02
C ASP A 258 33.20 7.19 -15.13
N HIS A 259 32.95 5.87 -14.99
CA HIS A 259 33.80 4.91 -14.30
C HIS A 259 34.70 4.10 -15.25
N SER A 260 34.48 4.18 -16.55
CA SER A 260 35.30 3.55 -17.59
C SER A 260 36.63 4.29 -17.76
N HIS A 261 37.69 3.57 -18.14
CA HIS A 261 38.92 4.19 -18.65
C HIS A 261 38.66 4.96 -19.97
N PHE A 262 37.58 4.66 -20.69
CA PHE A 262 37.20 5.29 -21.96
C PHE A 262 35.94 6.18 -21.86
N SER A 263 35.93 7.20 -21.00
CA SER A 263 34.80 8.12 -20.73
C SER A 263 34.29 8.99 -21.90
N THR A 264 34.72 8.70 -23.13
CA THR A 264 34.30 9.37 -24.38
C THR A 264 33.21 8.61 -25.15
N GLU A 265 32.81 7.42 -24.70
CA GLU A 265 31.74 6.61 -25.31
C GLU A 265 30.71 6.25 -24.23
N ASP A 266 29.43 6.25 -24.60
CA ASP A 266 28.36 5.69 -23.78
C ASP A 266 28.44 4.17 -23.82
N GLU A 267 29.31 3.60 -22.98
CA GLU A 267 29.45 2.16 -22.80
C GLU A 267 28.42 1.63 -21.80
N VAL A 268 27.63 0.65 -22.24
CA VAL A 268 26.62 -0.06 -21.46
C VAL A 268 27.04 -1.51 -21.27
N LEU A 269 27.09 -1.99 -20.03
CA LEU A 269 27.30 -3.41 -19.73
C LEU A 269 25.97 -4.13 -19.45
N LEU A 270 25.77 -5.31 -20.05
CA LEU A 270 24.84 -6.32 -19.54
C LEU A 270 25.60 -7.38 -18.74
N LEU A 271 24.94 -7.97 -17.73
CA LEU A 271 25.58 -8.94 -16.82
C LEU A 271 25.65 -10.36 -17.43
N PRO A 272 26.63 -11.19 -17.01
CA PRO A 272 26.67 -12.61 -17.34
C PRO A 272 25.39 -13.34 -16.92
N GLY A 273 24.92 -14.27 -17.75
CA GLY A 273 23.65 -14.98 -17.53
C GLY A 273 22.42 -14.22 -18.07
N THR A 274 22.60 -13.10 -18.76
CA THR A 274 21.52 -12.38 -19.44
C THR A 274 20.83 -13.26 -20.48
N HIS A 275 19.51 -13.49 -20.33
CA HIS A 275 18.67 -14.14 -21.34
C HIS A 275 18.22 -13.14 -22.41
N MET A 276 18.26 -13.57 -23.67
CA MET A 276 17.71 -12.83 -24.81
C MET A 276 16.94 -13.77 -25.75
N ILE A 277 15.88 -13.28 -26.38
CA ILE A 277 15.17 -13.95 -27.48
C ILE A 277 15.58 -13.31 -28.80
N VAL A 278 15.90 -14.14 -29.80
CA VAL A 278 16.16 -13.66 -31.17
C VAL A 278 14.85 -13.29 -31.85
N GLN A 279 14.59 -11.98 -32.02
CA GLN A 279 13.38 -11.48 -32.67
C GLN A 279 13.43 -11.62 -34.20
N SER A 280 14.56 -11.30 -34.82
CA SER A 280 14.72 -11.36 -36.28
C SER A 280 16.19 -11.32 -36.71
N GLN A 281 16.42 -11.70 -37.97
CA GLN A 281 17.69 -11.51 -38.67
C GLN A 281 17.45 -10.77 -39.99
N LEU A 282 18.39 -9.91 -40.37
CA LEU A 282 18.41 -9.19 -41.65
C LEU A 282 19.80 -9.27 -42.27
N SER A 283 19.88 -9.23 -43.61
CA SER A 283 21.14 -9.05 -44.33
C SER A 283 20.99 -7.86 -45.30
N PRO A 284 21.21 -6.62 -44.83
CA PRO A 284 21.07 -5.41 -45.65
C PRO A 284 22.18 -5.26 -46.71
N ALA A 285 23.30 -5.95 -46.55
CA ALA A 285 24.37 -6.04 -47.55
C ALA A 285 24.98 -7.46 -47.54
N PRO A 286 25.64 -7.93 -48.62
CA PRO A 286 26.09 -9.32 -48.75
C PRO A 286 27.08 -9.81 -47.69
N ASP A 287 27.74 -8.90 -46.97
CA ASP A 287 28.69 -9.21 -45.90
C ASP A 287 28.22 -8.75 -44.50
N LEU A 288 27.15 -7.94 -44.42
CA LEU A 288 26.59 -7.42 -43.16
C LEU A 288 25.31 -8.17 -42.79
N TYR A 289 25.29 -8.69 -41.57
CA TYR A 289 24.14 -9.36 -40.95
C TYR A 289 23.74 -8.56 -39.72
N ILE A 290 22.45 -8.30 -39.53
CA ILE A 290 21.89 -7.68 -38.32
C ILE A 290 21.07 -8.75 -37.59
N ILE A 291 21.31 -8.89 -36.29
CA ILE A 291 20.57 -9.80 -35.41
C ILE A 291 19.90 -8.97 -34.32
N HIS A 292 18.57 -8.98 -34.32
CA HIS A 292 17.77 -8.28 -33.31
C HIS A 292 17.49 -9.23 -32.15
N LEU A 293 17.97 -8.84 -30.97
CA LEU A 293 17.84 -9.56 -29.71
C LEU A 293 16.97 -8.73 -28.76
N LYS A 294 15.98 -9.36 -28.13
CA LYS A 294 15.24 -8.74 -27.02
C LYS A 294 15.68 -9.39 -25.72
N GLN A 295 16.19 -8.61 -24.77
CA GLN A 295 16.44 -9.10 -23.42
C GLN A 295 15.13 -9.53 -22.76
N VAL A 296 15.16 -10.65 -22.05
CA VAL A 296 14.06 -11.13 -21.21
C VAL A 296 14.56 -11.38 -19.79
N ARG A 297 13.67 -11.28 -18.80
CA ARG A 297 13.99 -11.69 -17.43
C ARG A 297 14.05 -13.23 -17.40
N PRO A 298 15.08 -13.84 -16.79
CA PRO A 298 15.15 -15.30 -16.66
C PRO A 298 14.23 -15.79 -15.54
N GLU A 299 13.65 -16.99 -15.70
CA GLU A 299 12.80 -17.64 -14.67
C GLU A 299 13.59 -18.01 -13.40
N LYS A 300 14.90 -18.21 -13.53
CA LYS A 300 15.84 -18.42 -12.42
C LYS A 300 16.98 -17.42 -12.54
N VAL A 301 17.30 -16.72 -11.46
CA VAL A 301 18.40 -15.75 -11.43
C VAL A 301 19.73 -16.49 -11.63
N LEU A 302 20.40 -16.25 -12.76
CA LEU A 302 21.64 -16.92 -13.15
C LEU A 302 22.92 -16.29 -12.56
N LEU A 303 22.76 -15.16 -11.89
CA LEU A 303 23.80 -14.43 -11.16
C LEU A 303 23.04 -13.62 -10.10
N GLU A 304 23.08 -14.10 -8.86
CA GLU A 304 22.40 -13.43 -7.74
C GLU A 304 23.12 -12.13 -7.36
N PRO A 305 22.43 -11.14 -6.78
CA PRO A 305 23.08 -9.92 -6.35
C PRO A 305 24.07 -10.18 -5.21
N PRO A 306 25.11 -9.33 -5.06
CA PRO A 306 26.15 -9.54 -4.04
C PRO A 306 25.65 -9.36 -2.59
N PHE A 307 24.44 -8.83 -2.38
CA PHE A 307 23.78 -8.68 -1.08
C PHE A 307 22.26 -8.84 -1.23
N PRO A 308 21.52 -9.20 -0.16
CA PRO A 308 20.06 -9.15 -0.14
C PRO A 308 19.52 -7.75 -0.51
N GLY A 309 18.36 -7.70 -1.18
CA GLY A 309 17.67 -6.44 -1.57
C GLY A 309 18.23 -5.72 -2.80
N ALA A 310 19.37 -6.14 -3.37
CA ALA A 310 19.97 -5.47 -4.53
C ALA A 310 19.35 -5.93 -5.87
N TYR A 311 18.52 -5.10 -6.50
CA TYR A 311 17.82 -5.48 -7.74
C TYR A 311 18.68 -5.35 -9.01
N ILE A 312 18.92 -6.49 -9.66
CA ILE A 312 19.62 -6.56 -10.95
C ILE A 312 18.75 -6.08 -12.12
N TYR A 313 17.41 -6.14 -12.03
CA TYR A 313 16.46 -5.73 -13.08
C TYR A 313 15.55 -4.58 -12.59
N PRO A 314 15.33 -3.51 -13.39
CA PRO A 314 14.39 -2.44 -13.01
C PRO A 314 12.92 -2.89 -13.12
N LYS A 315 12.02 -2.29 -12.31
CA LYS A 315 10.56 -2.35 -12.53
C LYS A 315 10.26 -1.77 -13.93
N ILE A 316 9.38 -2.42 -14.72
CA ILE A 316 9.08 -2.01 -16.11
C ILE A 316 7.73 -1.28 -16.13
N LYS A 317 7.72 0.05 -16.33
CA LYS A 317 6.49 0.75 -16.74
C LYS A 317 6.24 0.45 -18.23
N ARG A 318 5.07 -0.13 -18.56
CA ARG A 318 4.65 -0.40 -19.96
C ARG A 318 4.28 0.91 -20.65
N HIS A 319 4.60 1.05 -21.94
CA HIS A 319 4.07 2.10 -22.81
C HIS A 319 3.80 1.54 -24.22
N TRP A 320 2.68 1.92 -24.82
CA TRP A 320 2.17 1.31 -26.05
C TRP A 320 2.67 1.99 -27.34
N TYR A 321 2.74 1.18 -28.40
CA TYR A 321 3.12 1.61 -29.75
C TYR A 321 2.04 2.48 -30.43
N HIS A 322 2.42 3.65 -30.95
CA HIS A 322 1.62 4.35 -31.97
C HIS A 322 2.38 4.51 -33.30
N LYS A 323 1.77 3.99 -34.38
CA LYS A 323 2.30 4.06 -35.74
C LYS A 323 2.33 5.49 -36.28
N LYS A 324 3.41 5.85 -36.99
CA LYS A 324 3.36 6.89 -38.05
C LYS A 324 4.15 6.44 -39.28
N ARG A 325 3.75 6.93 -40.46
CA ARG A 325 4.50 6.81 -41.71
C ARG A 325 4.23 8.03 -42.60
N TYR A 326 5.30 8.55 -43.20
CA TYR A 326 5.37 9.63 -44.19
C TYR A 326 5.22 11.09 -43.71
N ASN A 327 5.84 11.97 -44.51
CA ASN A 327 6.22 13.34 -44.17
C ASN A 327 5.29 14.37 -44.82
N ILE A 328 5.23 15.58 -44.25
CA ILE A 328 4.54 16.75 -44.83
C ILE A 328 5.60 17.80 -45.27
N PRO A 329 5.44 18.49 -46.42
CA PRO A 329 6.46 19.43 -46.92
C PRO A 329 6.61 20.76 -46.15
N ILE A 330 7.66 21.49 -46.52
CA ILE A 330 8.23 22.68 -45.87
C ILE A 330 7.26 23.88 -45.72
N SER A 331 6.10 23.91 -46.39
CA SER A 331 5.15 25.04 -46.33
C SER A 331 4.58 25.34 -44.93
N ILE A 332 4.67 24.41 -43.98
CA ILE A 332 4.22 24.60 -42.59
C ILE A 332 5.26 25.36 -41.73
N LEU A 333 6.53 25.44 -42.14
CA LEU A 333 7.55 26.19 -41.37
C LEU A 333 7.22 27.69 -41.26
N CYS A 334 6.54 28.26 -42.25
CA CYS A 334 6.27 29.71 -42.29
C CYS A 334 5.14 30.14 -41.34
N THR A 335 4.18 29.28 -41.01
CA THR A 335 3.11 29.62 -40.04
C THR A 335 3.58 29.52 -38.59
N LEU A 336 4.57 28.66 -38.29
CA LEU A 336 5.14 28.52 -36.94
C LEU A 336 5.81 29.81 -36.43
N ILE A 337 6.40 30.62 -37.31
CA ILE A 337 7.09 31.86 -36.95
C ILE A 337 6.12 32.90 -36.36
N ILE A 338 4.88 32.96 -36.87
CA ILE A 338 3.84 33.87 -36.34
C ILE A 338 3.24 33.33 -35.04
N GLY A 339 3.12 32.01 -34.90
CA GLY A 339 2.67 31.36 -33.64
C GLY A 339 3.64 31.59 -32.47
N GLY A 340 4.95 31.60 -32.73
CA GLY A 340 5.98 31.76 -31.68
C GLY A 340 5.86 33.05 -30.86
N ILE A 341 5.40 34.16 -31.47
CA ILE A 341 5.22 35.45 -30.77
C ILE A 341 4.03 35.40 -29.79
N ILE A 342 2.99 34.62 -30.09
CA ILE A 342 1.84 34.42 -29.21
C ILE A 342 2.21 33.47 -28.06
N ILE A 343 2.96 32.40 -28.36
CA ILE A 343 3.43 31.43 -27.35
C ILE A 343 4.34 32.10 -26.31
N ALA A 344 5.21 33.04 -26.72
CA ALA A 344 6.06 33.79 -25.80
C ALA A 344 5.28 34.62 -24.76
N ALA A 345 4.05 35.06 -25.07
CA ALA A 345 3.18 35.76 -24.12
C ALA A 345 2.44 34.81 -23.15
N VAL A 346 2.29 33.52 -23.50
CA VAL A 346 1.67 32.49 -22.65
C VAL A 346 2.70 31.84 -21.71
N LEU A 347 3.96 31.74 -22.14
CA LEU A 347 5.08 31.20 -21.35
C LEU A 347 5.45 32.02 -20.10
N ALA A 348 4.84 33.19 -19.90
CA ALA A 348 5.02 33.98 -18.68
C ALA A 348 4.20 33.46 -17.47
N THR A 349 3.25 32.53 -17.67
CA THR A 349 2.29 32.14 -16.63
C THR A 349 1.88 30.64 -16.66
N ARG A 350 2.76 29.74 -16.19
CA ARG A 350 2.41 28.49 -15.46
C ARG A 350 3.68 27.80 -14.88
N PRO A 351 3.55 26.88 -13.90
CA PRO A 351 4.58 26.67 -12.87
C PRO A 351 5.63 25.59 -13.18
N HIS A 352 6.54 25.42 -12.22
CA HIS A 352 7.54 24.35 -12.15
C HIS A 352 6.93 22.95 -12.27
N THR A 353 7.74 21.99 -12.73
CA THR A 353 7.44 20.55 -12.74
C THR A 353 8.59 19.78 -12.08
N ASN A 354 8.28 18.59 -11.55
CA ASN A 354 8.94 18.07 -10.34
C ASN A 354 10.16 17.17 -10.57
N LEU A 355 10.88 16.94 -9.47
CA LEU A 355 11.90 15.90 -9.29
C LEU A 355 11.25 14.49 -9.17
N PRO A 356 12.01 13.40 -9.35
CA PRO A 356 11.50 12.04 -9.16
C PRO A 356 11.36 11.71 -7.66
N VAL A 357 10.17 11.24 -7.26
CA VAL A 357 9.84 10.87 -5.88
C VAL A 357 10.57 9.59 -5.46
N SER A 358 10.94 9.49 -4.18
CA SER A 358 11.62 8.31 -3.63
C SER A 358 10.66 7.21 -3.17
N ILE A 359 11.09 5.96 -3.37
CA ILE A 359 10.36 4.71 -3.17
C ILE A 359 11.16 3.90 -2.13
N CYS A 360 10.56 3.57 -0.98
CA CYS A 360 11.14 2.87 0.16
C CYS A 360 10.22 1.74 0.67
N ASP A 361 10.68 0.51 0.92
CA ASP A 361 9.82 -0.66 1.27
C ASP A 361 9.69 -0.95 2.79
N ASN A 362 9.96 0.08 3.60
CA ASN A 362 10.04 0.06 5.06
C ASN A 362 9.16 1.16 5.72
N PRO A 363 7.82 1.15 5.53
CA PRO A 363 6.84 2.08 6.12
C PRO A 363 7.07 2.86 7.50
N PHE A 364 6.22 2.84 8.53
CA PHE A 364 6.17 3.97 9.51
C PHE A 364 7.15 3.84 10.72
N GLN A 365 6.80 4.44 11.87
CA GLN A 365 7.74 4.83 12.91
C GLN A 365 7.17 5.06 14.33
N ALA A 366 7.48 4.39 15.49
CA ALA A 366 7.17 4.43 17.01
C ALA A 366 7.17 5.66 18.09
N SER A 367 6.24 6.11 18.98
CA SER A 367 4.77 5.96 19.30
C SER A 367 4.10 6.84 20.42
N ALA A 368 3.07 7.71 20.14
CA ALA A 368 2.57 8.83 21.01
C ALA A 368 1.07 8.94 21.46
N PHE A 369 0.84 9.40 22.71
CA PHE A 369 -0.42 9.09 23.43
C PHE A 369 -0.78 9.72 24.86
N TYR A 370 -1.68 10.69 25.12
CA TYR A 370 -2.07 11.32 26.46
C TYR A 370 -3.43 11.00 27.39
N GLN A 371 -3.98 9.75 27.67
CA GLN A 371 -5.32 9.10 28.16
C GLN A 371 -6.78 9.41 27.55
N THR A 372 -8.00 8.82 27.92
CA THR A 372 -9.46 9.23 27.51
C THR A 372 -10.79 8.79 28.27
N ARG A 373 -11.90 9.60 28.27
CA ARG A 373 -13.13 9.67 29.17
C ARG A 373 -14.11 8.53 29.53
N TYR A 374 -13.71 7.27 29.48
CA TYR A 374 -14.38 5.96 29.75
C TYR A 374 -14.53 5.05 28.47
N ARG A 375 -15.54 4.11 28.34
CA ARG A 375 -15.84 2.98 27.35
C ARG A 375 -16.43 3.10 25.90
N PRO A 376 -15.65 2.96 24.79
CA PRO A 376 -15.82 2.50 23.37
C PRO A 376 -16.45 1.19 22.80
N ILE A 377 -16.64 1.20 21.43
CA ILE A 377 -16.75 0.23 20.26
C ILE A 377 -17.24 0.90 18.88
N SER A 378 -16.44 1.67 18.08
CA SER A 378 -16.50 1.96 16.57
C SER A 378 -16.50 3.44 15.92
N ALA A 379 -16.06 3.71 14.63
CA ALA A 379 -15.63 4.99 13.87
C ALA A 379 -15.77 5.19 12.29
N THR A 380 -15.32 6.32 11.63
CA THR A 380 -15.68 6.83 10.21
C THR A 380 -15.16 8.28 9.70
N PHE A 381 -15.02 8.78 8.41
CA PHE A 381 -14.26 10.09 8.07
C PHE A 381 -14.76 11.26 7.12
N GLY A 382 -14.82 12.56 7.57
CA GLY A 382 -15.70 13.69 7.04
C GLY A 382 -15.65 15.20 7.59
N TYR A 383 -16.21 16.16 6.81
CA TYR A 383 -16.03 17.65 6.64
C TYR A 383 -16.78 18.79 7.50
N PHE A 384 -16.94 18.87 8.83
CA PHE A 384 -17.97 19.69 9.59
C PHE A 384 -17.94 21.24 10.05
N ARG A 385 -17.53 22.35 9.37
CA ARG A 385 -18.08 23.76 9.67
C ARG A 385 -17.91 24.89 8.60
N SER A 386 -17.47 26.11 9.00
CA SER A 386 -17.22 27.27 8.09
C SER A 386 -16.01 28.23 8.33
N GLU A 387 -14.95 27.92 9.10
CA GLU A 387 -13.79 28.84 9.33
C GLU A 387 -12.34 28.27 9.26
N SER A 388 -12.13 27.08 8.70
CA SER A 388 -10.90 26.74 7.93
C SER A 388 -10.15 25.42 8.26
N GLN A 389 -10.80 24.46 8.95
CA GLN A 389 -10.28 23.27 9.67
C GLN A 389 -10.41 21.84 8.93
N LEU A 390 -10.47 20.67 9.63
CA LEU A 390 -10.87 19.21 9.32
C LEU A 390 -11.12 18.21 10.54
N ASP A 391 -12.18 18.22 11.37
CA ASP A 391 -12.32 17.47 12.67
C ASP A 391 -12.79 15.99 12.79
N VAL A 392 -12.18 15.36 13.81
CA VAL A 392 -12.53 14.13 14.55
C VAL A 392 -13.85 14.16 15.35
N ALA A 393 -14.42 12.99 15.72
CA ALA A 393 -15.43 12.83 16.77
C ALA A 393 -15.66 11.35 17.23
N VAL A 394 -15.86 11.12 18.55
CA VAL A 394 -15.29 10.01 19.33
C VAL A 394 -16.27 9.33 20.34
N VAL A 395 -17.44 8.77 19.94
CA VAL A 395 -18.69 8.31 20.69
C VAL A 395 -18.58 7.52 22.07
N ALA A 396 -19.46 6.81 22.85
CA ALA A 396 -19.18 6.34 24.28
C ALA A 396 -20.16 5.66 25.39
N ALA A 397 -20.07 4.43 25.91
CA ALA A 397 -20.90 3.72 26.98
C ALA A 397 -22.22 4.14 27.76
N ASP A 398 -22.78 5.37 27.84
CA ASP A 398 -24.03 5.60 28.62
C ASP A 398 -24.88 6.87 28.35
N ASN A 399 -24.38 7.97 27.76
CA ASN A 399 -25.06 9.24 27.36
C ASN A 399 -24.50 10.34 26.26
N THR A 400 -23.30 11.04 26.24
CA THR A 400 -22.67 12.33 25.65
C THR A 400 -22.14 12.62 24.18
N VAL A 401 -21.59 13.85 23.96
CA VAL A 401 -20.51 14.39 23.05
C VAL A 401 -19.59 15.36 23.87
N SER A 402 -18.73 16.21 23.30
CA SER A 402 -17.96 17.22 24.06
C SER A 402 -17.43 18.39 23.21
N LEU A 403 -17.11 19.52 23.87
CA LEU A 403 -16.34 20.70 23.39
C LEU A 403 -16.07 20.87 21.88
N PHE A 404 -15.44 19.99 21.13
CA PHE A 404 -14.01 19.83 21.35
C PHE A 404 -13.07 20.32 20.24
N LEU A 405 -13.56 20.82 19.10
CA LEU A 405 -12.84 20.98 17.81
C LEU A 405 -11.48 21.71 17.74
N GLY A 406 -10.75 21.56 16.61
CA GLY A 406 -9.38 21.99 16.19
C GLY A 406 -9.32 22.69 14.80
N ASN A 407 -8.22 22.94 14.02
CA ASN A 407 -6.75 23.10 14.25
C ASN A 407 -5.93 24.09 13.32
N GLN A 408 -5.06 24.96 13.92
CA GLN A 408 -3.80 25.69 13.50
C GLN A 408 -2.31 25.66 14.23
N ASP A 409 -1.68 25.41 15.47
CA ASP A 409 -1.72 25.25 17.04
C ASP A 409 -1.81 23.88 17.89
N GLY A 410 -2.92 23.31 18.49
CA GLY A 410 -3.29 21.82 18.33
C GLY A 410 -4.36 20.94 19.05
N THR A 411 -4.74 21.10 20.31
CA THR A 411 -5.41 20.09 21.15
C THR A 411 -6.34 20.67 22.27
N LEU A 412 -6.82 21.95 22.15
CA LEU A 412 -8.23 22.48 22.37
C LEU A 412 -8.91 22.54 23.80
N GLN A 413 -9.74 23.56 24.18
CA GLN A 413 -10.03 23.93 25.63
C GLN A 413 -11.44 24.48 26.09
N THR A 414 -12.05 23.99 27.20
CA THR A 414 -13.53 24.13 27.50
C THR A 414 -14.12 23.53 28.88
N PRO A 415 -15.36 23.88 29.43
CA PRO A 415 -16.02 23.29 30.68
C PRO A 415 -17.63 23.15 30.86
N GLY A 416 -18.34 21.98 30.98
CA GLY A 416 -19.87 21.81 31.11
C GLY A 416 -20.65 20.46 30.69
N THR A 417 -22.03 20.37 30.61
CA THR A 417 -22.92 19.12 30.39
C THR A 417 -24.34 19.18 29.62
N TYR A 418 -24.61 18.48 28.45
CA TYR A 418 -25.88 18.46 27.56
C TYR A 418 -26.96 17.35 28.13
N LYS A 419 -28.21 16.95 27.63
CA LYS A 419 -29.23 15.84 28.13
C LYS A 419 -30.23 15.08 27.10
N ILE A 420 -30.41 13.68 27.00
CA ILE A 420 -30.47 12.70 25.76
C ILE A 420 -31.37 11.29 26.13
N GLY A 421 -31.78 9.98 25.69
CA GLY A 421 -31.73 8.62 24.79
C GLY A 421 -31.51 7.08 25.41
N ARG A 422 -31.04 5.89 24.76
CA ARG A 422 -30.47 4.49 25.31
C ARG A 422 -29.75 3.26 24.46
N MET A 423 -28.61 2.59 24.91
CA MET A 423 -27.65 1.41 24.44
C MET A 423 -26.90 1.44 23.05
N PRO A 424 -25.70 0.86 22.57
CA PRO A 424 -25.11 1.06 21.14
C PRO A 424 -23.80 0.32 20.54
N SER A 425 -23.32 0.70 19.29
CA SER A 425 -21.96 0.68 18.56
C SER A 425 -21.73 1.56 17.25
N GLN A 426 -20.58 2.30 17.11
CA GLN A 426 -20.03 3.09 15.93
C GLN A 426 -20.30 4.61 15.50
N VAL A 427 -19.28 5.50 15.49
CA VAL A 427 -19.15 6.83 14.74
C VAL A 427 -19.58 6.95 13.28
N THR A 428 -20.24 8.04 12.74
CA THR A 428 -20.59 8.35 11.29
C THR A 428 -21.49 9.52 10.59
N SER A 429 -21.51 9.72 9.26
CA SER A 429 -22.56 10.30 8.35
C SER A 429 -22.26 10.60 6.86
N GLY A 430 -23.25 10.51 5.97
CA GLY A 430 -23.08 10.89 4.58
C GLY A 430 -23.42 12.33 4.28
N ASP A 431 -24.03 12.43 3.10
CA ASP A 431 -24.37 13.65 2.40
C ASP A 431 -25.82 14.10 2.74
N PHE A 432 -26.18 13.91 3.99
CA PHE A 432 -27.52 13.66 4.45
C PHE A 432 -28.71 14.39 3.83
N ASN A 433 -29.01 15.57 4.33
CA ASN A 433 -30.35 16.11 4.24
C ASN A 433 -30.62 16.99 3.02
N ASN A 434 -29.61 17.20 2.18
CA ASN A 434 -29.59 18.33 1.27
C ASN A 434 -29.79 19.74 1.87
N ASP A 435 -28.78 20.24 2.61
CA ASP A 435 -28.47 21.62 3.03
C ASP A 435 -27.06 22.11 2.58
N LYS A 436 -26.11 21.19 2.36
CA LYS A 436 -24.77 21.30 1.73
C LYS A 436 -23.59 21.54 2.62
N ASN A 437 -23.83 22.35 3.64
CA ASN A 437 -23.79 21.89 5.01
C ASN A 437 -23.84 20.36 5.19
N LEU A 438 -23.68 20.01 6.45
CA LEU A 438 -24.12 18.74 6.95
C LEU A 438 -25.20 18.91 8.02
N ASP A 439 -24.97 18.57 9.29
CA ASP A 439 -26.08 18.34 10.20
C ASP A 439 -25.66 18.31 11.69
N LEU A 440 -26.36 17.54 12.51
CA LEU A 440 -26.05 17.06 13.85
C LEU A 440 -27.08 15.99 14.30
N VAL A 441 -26.66 14.92 15.00
CA VAL A 441 -27.40 13.65 15.21
C VAL A 441 -26.90 12.93 16.55
N VAL A 442 -27.01 11.59 16.89
CA VAL A 442 -26.28 10.75 17.99
C VAL A 442 -26.13 9.15 18.06
N SER A 443 -27.08 8.24 18.36
CA SER A 443 -27.24 6.73 18.06
C SER A 443 -27.15 5.52 19.06
N ASN A 444 -28.24 4.80 19.38
CA ASN A 444 -28.54 3.92 20.52
C ASN A 444 -29.45 2.57 20.40
N TYR A 445 -28.90 1.36 20.64
CA TYR A 445 -29.30 -0.08 20.51
C TYR A 445 -30.55 -0.64 21.24
N ILE A 446 -30.53 -0.91 22.55
CA ILE A 446 -31.21 -2.09 23.19
C ILE A 446 -32.71 -2.16 22.99
N ASP A 447 -33.35 -1.00 22.89
CA ASP A 447 -34.80 -0.87 22.71
C ASP A 447 -35.24 -1.17 21.28
N SER A 448 -34.26 -1.19 20.34
CA SER A 448 -34.31 -1.41 18.88
C SER A 448 -33.95 -0.20 17.98
N ILE A 449 -33.69 1.04 18.45
CA ILE A 449 -34.37 2.21 17.80
C ILE A 449 -33.60 3.59 17.65
N ILE A 450 -33.48 4.35 16.50
CA ILE A 450 -32.92 5.77 16.05
C ILE A 450 -33.51 7.19 16.57
N TYR A 451 -32.93 8.47 16.49
CA TYR A 451 -33.27 9.84 17.15
C TYR A 451 -33.12 11.28 16.36
N VAL A 452 -33.07 11.53 15.02
CA VAL A 452 -32.86 12.81 14.13
C VAL A 452 -32.89 14.25 14.62
N PHE A 453 -32.52 15.26 13.77
CA PHE A 453 -33.21 16.54 13.61
C PHE A 453 -33.36 17.56 12.34
N PHE A 454 -32.71 17.63 11.13
CA PHE A 454 -32.71 18.74 10.01
C PHE A 454 -31.61 19.85 9.40
N GLY A 455 -30.29 20.33 9.64
CA GLY A 455 -29.34 21.15 10.65
C GLY A 455 -29.53 22.56 11.58
N ASP A 456 -29.43 24.00 11.45
CA ASP A 456 -29.17 25.29 10.55
C ASP A 456 -28.01 25.83 9.40
N GLY A 457 -26.67 25.60 8.94
CA GLY A 457 -25.26 24.86 9.07
C GLY A 457 -23.96 24.99 10.10
N THR A 458 -23.92 24.75 11.47
CA THR A 458 -23.01 25.13 12.63
C THR A 458 -22.95 24.08 13.78
N GLY A 459 -23.86 24.13 14.81
CA GLY A 459 -23.32 24.15 16.21
C GLY A 459 -24.07 24.15 17.58
N LEU A 460 -25.38 24.42 17.86
CA LEU A 460 -26.10 24.04 19.12
C LEU A 460 -27.58 23.52 18.98
N PHE A 461 -28.21 23.55 17.79
CA PHE A 461 -29.20 22.56 17.29
C PHE A 461 -30.69 22.50 17.83
N PRO A 462 -31.87 23.10 17.25
CA PRO A 462 -33.48 23.25 17.33
C PRO A 462 -34.77 22.71 18.25
N THR A 463 -35.77 21.78 17.89
CA THR A 463 -37.05 21.20 18.64
C THR A 463 -37.96 19.93 18.08
N SER A 464 -38.36 18.78 18.79
CA SER A 464 -38.59 17.30 18.30
C SER A 464 -39.89 16.38 18.47
N ILE A 465 -39.99 15.21 17.73
CA ILE A 465 -40.97 14.03 17.75
C ILE A 465 -40.48 12.61 17.20
N ASN A 466 -41.01 11.42 17.63
CA ASN A 466 -40.33 10.04 17.63
C ASN A 466 -41.04 8.77 16.95
N TYR A 467 -40.40 7.55 16.82
CA TYR A 467 -40.92 6.27 16.16
C TYR A 467 -40.30 4.87 16.58
N THR A 468 -40.36 3.72 15.81
CA THR A 468 -39.89 2.31 16.20
C THR A 468 -40.01 1.12 15.18
N LEU A 469 -39.05 0.15 15.10
CA LEU A 469 -39.05 -1.08 14.22
C LEU A 469 -38.50 -2.42 14.83
N ASP A 470 -38.62 -2.65 16.13
CA ASP A 470 -38.83 -3.99 16.75
C ASP A 470 -37.73 -5.09 16.78
N LYS A 471 -36.42 -4.77 16.76
CA LYS A 471 -35.33 -5.77 16.71
C LYS A 471 -33.96 -5.24 17.31
N TRP A 472 -32.97 -6.03 17.81
CA TRP A 472 -31.76 -5.72 18.70
C TRP A 472 -30.30 -5.34 18.18
N PRO A 473 -29.97 -4.09 17.80
CA PRO A 473 -29.06 -3.76 16.67
C PRO A 473 -27.53 -3.53 16.86
N SER A 474 -26.60 -4.22 16.16
CA SER A 474 -25.12 -4.20 16.49
C SER A 474 -24.00 -3.22 15.90
N PHE A 475 -23.81 -2.69 14.64
CA PHE A 475 -22.92 -1.52 14.16
C PHE A 475 -23.60 -0.50 13.10
N ALA A 476 -23.10 0.04 11.91
CA ALA A 476 -23.74 0.53 10.58
C ALA A 476 -22.76 1.11 9.46
N LEU A 477 -23.11 1.80 8.27
CA LEU A 477 -22.32 2.43 7.04
C LEU A 477 -23.18 3.20 5.89
N PRO A 478 -22.70 3.74 4.68
CA PRO A 478 -23.47 4.35 3.47
C PRO A 478 -23.05 4.37 1.90
N GLY A 479 -23.26 5.49 1.17
CA GLY A 479 -22.88 5.83 -0.23
C GLY A 479 -23.72 5.39 -1.44
N ASP A 480 -24.81 6.10 -1.81
CA ASP A 480 -25.28 6.40 -3.28
C ASP A 480 -25.85 4.92 -3.64
N PHE A 481 -26.99 4.48 -3.06
CA PHE A 481 -27.40 3.07 -3.28
C PHE A 481 -28.02 2.86 -4.67
N ASN A 482 -28.73 3.86 -5.19
CA ASN A 482 -29.82 3.67 -6.15
C ASN A 482 -29.69 4.46 -7.43
N ASN A 483 -28.54 5.05 -7.72
CA ASN A 483 -28.45 6.04 -8.78
C ASN A 483 -29.43 7.20 -8.63
N ASP A 484 -29.89 7.56 -7.42
CA ASP A 484 -31.09 8.38 -7.31
C ASP A 484 -30.99 9.79 -6.74
N THR A 485 -29.82 10.24 -6.24
CA THR A 485 -29.16 11.47 -5.66
C THR A 485 -28.43 11.31 -4.34
N ASN A 486 -28.70 10.20 -3.75
CA ASN A 486 -29.84 9.91 -2.93
C ASN A 486 -29.36 8.57 -2.29
N LEU A 487 -29.33 8.57 -0.95
CA LEU A 487 -28.49 7.74 -0.06
C LEU A 487 -29.45 7.18 1.06
N ASP A 488 -29.10 6.08 1.74
CA ASP A 488 -29.90 5.03 2.44
C ASP A 488 -29.80 4.70 3.96
N LEU A 489 -29.47 3.47 4.49
CA LEU A 489 -29.47 3.11 5.96
C LEU A 489 -29.15 1.64 6.35
N VAL A 490 -27.95 1.02 6.27
CA VAL A 490 -27.74 -0.43 6.66
C VAL A 490 -27.00 -0.70 8.01
N LEU A 491 -27.58 -1.46 8.98
CA LEU A 491 -26.90 -2.00 10.21
C LEU A 491 -27.34 -3.47 10.58
N THR A 492 -26.74 -4.26 11.52
CA THR A 492 -26.87 -5.71 12.03
C THR A 492 -28.06 -6.35 12.85
N ASP A 493 -29.00 -7.16 12.26
CA ASP A 493 -29.93 -8.18 12.94
C ASP A 493 -29.36 -9.35 13.79
N SER A 494 -28.89 -9.02 15.00
CA SER A 494 -28.37 -9.82 16.11
C SER A 494 -29.07 -11.11 16.45
N VAL A 495 -30.30 -11.35 16.01
CA VAL A 495 -31.12 -12.43 16.61
C VAL A 495 -32.06 -13.12 15.62
N ASN A 496 -32.84 -12.37 14.84
CA ASN A 496 -33.72 -12.93 13.78
C ASN A 496 -32.98 -13.10 12.47
N ASN A 497 -31.68 -12.85 12.52
CA ASN A 497 -30.75 -12.96 11.47
C ASN A 497 -30.80 -11.79 10.45
N ASN A 498 -31.90 -11.15 9.98
CA ASN A 498 -32.10 -10.38 8.70
C ASN A 498 -31.22 -9.09 8.30
N VAL A 499 -31.10 -8.73 6.99
CA VAL A 499 -30.33 -7.65 6.21
C VAL A 499 -31.23 -7.13 5.15
N LEU A 500 -30.91 -5.97 4.62
CA LEU A 500 -31.27 -4.69 5.17
C LEU A 500 -31.29 -3.73 3.98
N VAL A 501 -32.49 -3.46 3.33
CA VAL A 501 -32.75 -2.32 2.37
C VAL A 501 -34.08 -1.51 2.37
N ILE A 502 -34.13 -0.21 2.06
CA ILE A 502 -35.31 0.66 1.92
C ILE A 502 -34.89 1.89 1.08
N TYR A 503 -35.68 2.24 0.06
CA TYR A 503 -35.73 3.35 -0.93
C TYR A 503 -36.06 4.74 -0.34
N GLY A 504 -36.25 5.83 -1.13
CA GLY A 504 -37.16 6.96 -0.80
C GLY A 504 -36.73 8.46 -0.92
N ASN A 505 -37.53 9.45 -0.44
CA ASN A 505 -38.40 10.32 -1.29
C ASN A 505 -38.37 11.91 -1.33
N GLY A 506 -37.91 12.72 -0.34
CA GLY A 506 -37.96 14.24 -0.39
C GLY A 506 -39.26 15.04 -0.01
N ASN A 507 -39.28 15.79 1.13
CA ASN A 507 -40.31 16.39 2.05
C ASN A 507 -41.56 15.60 2.63
N GLY A 508 -41.56 15.07 3.89
CA GLY A 508 -42.78 14.48 4.57
C GLY A 508 -42.69 13.53 5.81
N SER A 509 -42.86 12.19 5.67
CA SER A 509 -43.21 11.15 6.72
C SER A 509 -42.45 9.80 6.52
N PHE A 510 -42.86 8.55 6.98
CA PHE A 510 -42.09 7.26 6.80
C PHE A 510 -42.91 5.90 6.91
N GLN A 511 -42.60 4.76 6.19
CA GLN A 511 -43.15 3.33 6.29
C GLN A 511 -42.87 2.38 5.05
N ALA A 512 -42.80 1.01 4.99
CA ALA A 512 -42.62 -0.17 5.93
C ALA A 512 -42.05 -1.52 5.23
N PRO A 513 -41.16 -2.37 5.86
CA PRO A 513 -40.06 -3.36 5.41
C PRO A 513 -40.11 -4.51 4.30
N ILE A 514 -38.94 -5.10 3.87
CA ILE A 514 -38.70 -6.43 3.14
C ILE A 514 -37.29 -7.06 3.49
N ASN A 515 -36.83 -8.25 3.01
CA ASN A 515 -35.60 -9.02 3.42
C ASN A 515 -34.99 -9.99 2.33
N TYR A 516 -33.79 -10.60 2.52
CA TYR A 516 -33.37 -11.88 1.86
C TYR A 516 -32.60 -12.86 2.80
N LYS A 517 -31.71 -13.81 2.39
CA LYS A 517 -31.18 -14.90 3.27
C LYS A 517 -29.94 -15.72 2.76
N SER A 518 -29.22 -16.66 3.47
CA SER A 518 -28.33 -16.55 4.67
C SER A 518 -27.63 -17.79 5.42
N GLY A 519 -26.60 -17.55 6.29
CA GLY A 519 -25.93 -18.28 7.43
C GLY A 519 -25.97 -17.64 8.88
N ASN A 520 -24.87 -17.34 9.66
CA ASN A 520 -24.92 -16.99 11.13
C ASN A 520 -24.01 -15.93 11.93
N SER A 521 -24.62 -15.11 12.83
CA SER A 521 -24.16 -14.22 14.00
C SER A 521 -23.49 -12.77 13.94
N PRO A 522 -23.13 -12.15 12.81
CA PRO A 522 -22.39 -10.88 12.52
C PRO A 522 -22.02 -9.72 13.46
N GLN A 523 -21.31 -8.71 12.93
CA GLN A 523 -21.30 -7.33 13.46
C GLN A 523 -21.13 -6.09 12.51
N PHE A 524 -21.14 -6.11 11.15
CA PHE A 524 -20.81 -4.92 10.27
C PHE A 524 -21.07 -5.18 8.73
N VAL A 525 -21.03 -4.16 7.86
CA VAL A 525 -21.57 -4.00 6.46
C VAL A 525 -20.55 -3.22 5.55
N ILE A 526 -20.58 -3.04 4.19
CA ILE A 526 -19.82 -2.00 3.40
C ILE A 526 -20.12 -1.61 1.94
N SER A 527 -19.31 -0.70 1.26
CA SER A 527 -19.30 -0.32 -0.18
C SER A 527 -18.00 -0.15 -1.08
N ALA A 528 -17.72 -1.00 -2.12
CA ALA A 528 -16.79 -0.73 -3.27
C ALA A 528 -17.17 -1.42 -4.65
N ASP A 529 -16.29 -1.76 -5.63
CA ASP A 529 -16.65 -2.25 -7.03
C ASP A 529 -16.33 -3.66 -7.57
N PHE A 530 -16.92 -4.78 -7.20
CA PHE A 530 -16.37 -6.09 -7.59
C PHE A 530 -16.14 -6.43 -9.07
N ASN A 531 -16.76 -5.71 -9.99
CA ASN A 531 -16.80 -6.03 -11.42
C ASN A 531 -16.39 -4.86 -12.30
N SER A 532 -15.77 -3.83 -11.72
CA SER A 532 -15.38 -2.64 -12.45
C SER A 532 -16.51 -1.86 -13.09
N ASP A 533 -17.77 -2.14 -12.76
CA ASP A 533 -18.76 -2.09 -13.79
C ASP A 533 -19.15 -0.71 -14.39
N ASN A 534 -18.90 0.47 -13.73
CA ASN A 534 -19.49 1.88 -13.65
C ASN A 534 -20.93 2.24 -12.90
N ARG A 535 -21.25 1.97 -11.53
CA ARG A 535 -22.55 1.70 -10.64
C ARG A 535 -22.69 0.52 -9.41
N LEU A 536 -22.36 0.52 -8.01
CA LEU A 536 -21.74 -0.51 -6.92
C LEU A 536 -22.24 -2.00 -6.54
N ASP A 537 -21.46 -2.80 -5.68
CA ASP A 537 -21.65 -4.26 -5.21
C ASP A 537 -21.15 -4.98 -3.83
N LEU A 538 -21.74 -5.91 -2.98
CA LEU A 538 -21.38 -6.21 -1.46
C LEU A 538 -20.10 -6.78 -0.60
N VAL A 539 -20.23 -7.73 0.39
CA VAL A 539 -19.29 -8.62 1.22
C VAL A 539 -19.19 -8.70 2.77
N VAL A 540 -19.31 -9.94 3.31
CA VAL A 540 -19.96 -10.14 4.63
C VAL A 540 -19.86 -11.32 5.70
N ALA A 541 -19.80 -11.01 7.00
CA ALA A 541 -19.52 -11.72 8.27
C ALA A 541 -20.45 -12.70 9.03
N ASN A 542 -20.29 -14.02 8.88
CA ASN A 542 -20.81 -15.16 9.68
C ASN A 542 -19.81 -15.87 10.67
N SER A 543 -20.14 -16.00 11.98
CA SER A 543 -19.32 -16.59 13.07
C SER A 543 -19.87 -17.85 13.59
N ASP A 544 -21.13 -17.81 14.02
CA ASP A 544 -21.71 -19.00 14.62
C ASP A 544 -21.93 -20.04 13.51
N ASP A 545 -21.80 -19.62 12.23
CA ASP A 545 -21.62 -20.46 11.04
C ASP A 545 -20.17 -20.68 10.63
N ASN A 546 -19.30 -19.68 10.76
CA ASN A 546 -18.04 -19.58 10.03
C ASN A 546 -18.34 -19.36 8.51
N THR A 547 -18.66 -18.14 8.02
CA THR A 547 -18.86 -17.85 6.55
C THR A 547 -18.87 -16.34 6.07
N ILE A 548 -18.34 -16.06 4.87
CA ILE A 548 -18.26 -14.87 3.98
C ILE A 548 -19.09 -15.33 2.78
N SER A 549 -19.18 -14.48 1.76
CA SER A 549 -20.40 -13.99 1.28
C SER A 549 -20.22 -13.33 -0.06
N ILE A 550 -20.92 -13.71 -1.15
CA ILE A 550 -21.36 -12.94 -2.37
C ILE A 550 -22.80 -13.30 -2.85
N LEU A 551 -23.51 -12.36 -3.48
CA LEU A 551 -24.98 -12.29 -3.77
C LEU A 551 -25.40 -11.12 -4.78
N LEU A 552 -24.73 -10.89 -5.90
CA LEU A 552 -24.81 -9.60 -6.63
C LEU A 552 -26.14 -9.12 -7.41
N ALA A 553 -26.13 -8.30 -8.50
CA ALA A 553 -27.37 -7.67 -9.12
C ALA A 553 -27.58 -7.67 -10.65
N ASN A 554 -28.81 -7.26 -11.01
CA ASN A 554 -29.16 -6.71 -12.32
C ASN A 554 -29.60 -5.25 -12.21
N ILE A 555 -29.23 -4.48 -13.24
CA ILE A 555 -29.46 -3.08 -13.66
C ILE A 555 -30.56 -2.19 -13.03
N ASN A 556 -31.45 -2.71 -12.20
CA ASN A 556 -32.38 -1.85 -11.49
C ASN A 556 -32.51 -2.07 -9.96
N GLY A 557 -31.95 -3.06 -9.21
CA GLY A 557 -31.96 -3.08 -7.70
C GLY A 557 -32.24 -4.37 -6.81
N THR A 558 -33.48 -4.85 -6.54
CA THR A 558 -33.78 -6.05 -5.67
C THR A 558 -32.86 -7.25 -5.95
N PHE A 559 -32.11 -7.68 -4.96
CA PHE A 559 -30.89 -8.46 -5.06
C PHE A 559 -31.13 -10.03 -5.02
N GLN A 560 -30.25 -10.95 -5.50
CA GLN A 560 -30.65 -12.37 -5.84
C GLN A 560 -30.51 -13.45 -4.71
N ILE A 561 -29.81 -14.59 -4.92
CA ILE A 561 -29.56 -15.67 -3.93
C ILE A 561 -28.09 -16.16 -3.82
N SER A 562 -27.63 -16.32 -2.59
CA SER A 562 -26.49 -17.09 -2.04
C SER A 562 -25.27 -17.58 -2.83
N ILE A 563 -24.02 -17.21 -2.46
CA ILE A 563 -22.88 -18.18 -2.31
C ILE A 563 -21.69 -17.79 -1.33
N ASP A 564 -20.93 -18.80 -0.82
CA ASP A 564 -20.09 -18.91 0.42
C ASP A 564 -18.68 -19.63 0.27
N TYR A 565 -17.62 -19.42 1.11
CA TYR A 565 -16.36 -20.28 1.25
C TYR A 565 -15.94 -20.54 2.72
N THR A 566 -14.66 -20.87 3.07
CA THR A 566 -14.16 -21.35 4.42
C THR A 566 -12.63 -21.65 4.56
N VAL A 567 -12.13 -21.67 5.82
CA VAL A 567 -11.02 -22.44 6.48
C VAL A 567 -11.00 -22.44 8.05
N GLY A 568 -11.26 -21.34 8.79
CA GLY A 568 -10.62 -21.05 10.11
C GLY A 568 -11.49 -20.97 11.38
N TYR A 569 -11.05 -20.26 12.45
CA TYR A 569 -11.83 -20.05 13.72
C TYR A 569 -12.04 -18.59 14.24
N TYR A 570 -13.32 -18.20 14.43
CA TYR A 570 -14.00 -17.13 15.21
C TYR A 570 -13.74 -15.62 14.91
N PRO A 571 -14.75 -14.65 14.85
CA PRO A 571 -14.74 -13.44 13.93
C PRO A 571 -15.19 -11.90 14.17
N VAL A 572 -14.70 -10.83 13.39
CA VAL A 572 -15.11 -9.34 13.08
C VAL A 572 -14.76 -8.20 11.92
N SER A 573 -13.86 -8.02 10.86
CA SER A 573 -13.78 -7.07 9.58
C SER A 573 -13.09 -7.55 8.33
N ILE A 574 -12.15 -6.74 7.69
CA ILE A 574 -12.03 -6.23 6.27
C ILE A 574 -10.95 -5.13 5.90
N LEU A 575 -10.16 -5.13 4.77
CA LEU A 575 -9.62 -3.94 4.05
C LEU A 575 -9.65 -3.79 2.49
N CYS A 576 -9.51 -2.56 1.91
CA CYS A 576 -9.61 -2.26 0.46
C CYS A 576 -8.64 -1.30 -0.24
N GLY A 577 -8.15 -1.75 -1.39
CA GLY A 577 -6.85 -1.39 -1.96
C GLY A 577 -6.20 -2.55 -2.74
N ASP A 578 -4.93 -2.41 -3.15
CA ASP A 578 -4.32 -3.20 -4.24
C ASP A 578 -3.12 -4.15 -3.89
N PHE A 579 -2.72 -4.41 -2.63
CA PHE A 579 -1.57 -5.21 -2.07
C PHE A 579 -0.45 -5.94 -2.83
N ASN A 580 -0.55 -6.44 -4.07
CA ASN A 580 0.71 -6.45 -4.84
C ASN A 580 0.67 -5.66 -6.11
N ASN A 581 -0.27 -4.73 -6.14
CA ASN A 581 -0.57 -3.68 -7.10
C ASN A 581 -0.24 -4.14 -8.51
N ASP A 582 -0.67 -5.37 -8.70
CA ASP A 582 -0.91 -6.00 -9.96
C ASP A 582 -2.36 -5.62 -10.40
N SER A 583 -2.90 -4.58 -9.75
CA SER A 583 -3.94 -3.63 -10.14
C SER A 583 -5.25 -4.31 -10.36
N LYS A 584 -5.97 -4.49 -9.24
CA LYS A 584 -7.41 -4.67 -9.02
C LYS A 584 -7.68 -4.65 -7.49
N LEU A 585 -8.89 -4.35 -7.02
CA LEU A 585 -9.21 -4.28 -5.58
C LEU A 585 -9.48 -5.66 -4.95
N ASP A 586 -8.82 -5.87 -3.83
CA ASP A 586 -8.51 -7.19 -3.33
C ASP A 586 -8.55 -7.12 -1.74
N LEU A 587 -9.09 -8.11 -1.03
CA LEU A 587 -10.11 -7.89 0.02
C LEU A 587 -9.77 -8.11 1.56
N ALA A 588 -8.92 -7.35 2.28
CA ALA A 588 -8.10 -7.89 3.44
C ALA A 588 -8.76 -8.30 4.78
N VAL A 589 -8.26 -9.15 5.75
CA VAL A 589 -8.94 -9.62 7.07
C VAL A 589 -8.07 -9.81 8.38
N ALA A 590 -8.41 -10.77 9.34
CA ALA A 590 -7.85 -11.48 10.55
C ALA A 590 -8.94 -12.48 11.22
N ASN A 591 -8.76 -13.39 12.26
CA ASN A 591 -9.72 -14.35 13.02
C ASN A 591 -9.57 -14.66 14.60
N ARG A 592 -10.10 -13.97 15.63
CA ARG A 592 -9.83 -14.18 17.10
C ARG A 592 -9.78 -15.61 17.65
N GLY A 593 -10.49 -16.55 17.05
CA GLY A 593 -10.53 -17.91 17.56
C GLY A 593 -9.27 -18.74 17.25
N ASP A 594 -8.45 -18.40 16.24
CA ASP A 594 -7.49 -19.37 15.63
C ASP A 594 -6.00 -18.97 15.50
N ASN A 595 -5.60 -17.87 16.08
CA ASN A 595 -4.29 -17.22 15.97
C ASN A 595 -3.84 -16.72 14.57
N SER A 596 -4.70 -16.67 13.51
CA SER A 596 -4.31 -16.28 12.11
C SER A 596 -4.96 -15.06 11.41
N ILE A 597 -4.36 -14.43 10.35
CA ILE A 597 -4.95 -13.59 9.20
C ILE A 597 -4.59 -14.53 8.03
N SER A 598 -5.09 -14.26 6.86
CA SER A 598 -5.05 -15.01 5.63
C SER A 598 -5.13 -14.02 4.45
N VAL A 599 -4.92 -14.38 3.16
CA VAL A 599 -5.03 -13.44 2.00
C VAL A 599 -5.38 -14.21 0.73
N LEU A 600 -5.97 -13.54 -0.27
CA LEU A 600 -6.33 -13.93 -1.65
C LEU A 600 -5.32 -13.55 -2.82
N PHE A 601 -5.79 -13.49 -4.10
CA PHE A 601 -5.27 -12.95 -5.45
C PHE A 601 -6.52 -12.94 -6.44
N GLY A 602 -6.62 -12.36 -7.66
CA GLY A 602 -7.87 -12.56 -8.50
C GLY A 602 -7.90 -12.22 -10.02
N ASN A 603 -9.07 -12.28 -10.72
CA ASN A 603 -9.12 -12.30 -12.21
C ASN A 603 -10.40 -12.02 -13.13
N GLY A 604 -11.54 -11.35 -12.83
CA GLY A 604 -12.59 -11.00 -13.89
C GLY A 604 -14.09 -11.54 -13.97
N THR A 605 -14.47 -12.85 -14.09
CA THR A 605 -15.87 -13.38 -14.28
C THR A 605 -16.81 -13.81 -13.09
N GLY A 606 -16.46 -13.92 -11.80
CA GLY A 606 -17.44 -14.21 -10.71
C GLY A 606 -17.08 -14.42 -9.20
N THR A 607 -15.83 -14.69 -8.77
CA THR A 607 -15.44 -15.05 -7.38
C THR A 607 -13.96 -14.46 -7.02
N PHE A 608 -12.90 -14.79 -6.17
CA PHE A 608 -11.93 -16.77 -4.31
C PHE A 608 -11.36 -18.22 -4.62
N GLN A 609 -10.04 -18.37 -4.63
CA GLN A 609 -9.46 -19.69 -4.85
C GLN A 609 -9.29 -20.39 -3.51
N ALA A 610 -8.30 -20.03 -2.69
CA ALA A 610 -8.13 -20.63 -1.37
C ALA A 610 -7.46 -19.71 -0.34
N PRO A 611 -7.88 -19.78 0.92
CA PRO A 611 -7.25 -19.00 1.98
C PRO A 611 -5.83 -19.50 2.21
N LEU A 612 -4.93 -18.56 2.37
CA LEU A 612 -3.56 -18.79 2.82
C LEU A 612 -3.43 -18.00 4.11
N ASN A 613 -3.08 -18.62 5.27
CA ASN A 613 -3.08 -18.11 6.67
C ASN A 613 -1.66 -17.83 7.28
N TYR A 614 -1.40 -16.72 8.02
CA TYR A 614 -0.21 -16.50 8.92
C TYR A 614 -0.68 -16.22 10.34
N ILE A 615 0.20 -16.06 11.34
CA ILE A 615 -0.19 -16.12 12.76
C ILE A 615 0.53 -15.08 13.62
N LEU A 616 -0.15 -14.53 14.64
CA LEU A 616 0.40 -13.59 15.64
C LEU A 616 -0.05 -13.99 17.06
N ASN A 617 0.13 -13.09 18.04
CA ASN A 617 0.16 -13.37 19.48
C ASN A 617 -1.04 -12.84 20.33
N GLY A 618 -2.29 -13.25 20.06
CA GLY A 618 -3.48 -13.19 20.97
C GLY A 618 -4.84 -13.60 20.35
N ALA A 619 -6.03 -13.12 20.81
CA ALA A 619 -7.38 -13.14 20.10
C ALA A 619 -7.49 -11.89 19.12
N PRO A 620 -8.53 -11.26 18.37
CA PRO A 620 -8.96 -9.76 18.19
C PRO A 620 -10.37 -8.96 18.12
N PHE A 621 -10.61 -8.05 17.08
CA PHE A 621 -11.42 -6.79 16.64
C PHE A 621 -10.66 -5.62 15.68
N SER A 622 -11.08 -5.15 14.46
CA SER A 622 -10.75 -3.93 13.52
C SER A 622 -10.48 -3.63 11.94
N MET A 623 -9.67 -2.66 11.40
CA MET A 623 -9.09 -2.40 9.98
C MET A 623 -8.92 -0.98 9.30
N THR A 624 -7.69 -0.58 8.85
CA THR A 624 -7.35 0.67 8.07
C THR A 624 -6.46 0.48 6.84
N SER A 625 -6.38 1.50 5.96
CA SER A 625 -5.43 1.72 4.86
C SER A 625 -4.64 3.02 5.01
N GLY A 626 -3.35 2.89 4.72
CA GLY A 626 -2.56 3.86 3.96
C GLY A 626 -1.25 3.22 3.50
N ASP A 627 -0.14 3.96 3.53
CA ASP A 627 1.25 3.51 3.50
C ASP A 627 2.15 4.66 3.90
N PHE A 628 3.20 4.24 4.57
CA PHE A 628 3.70 4.71 5.82
C PHE A 628 5.17 5.12 5.68
N ASN A 629 5.76 4.97 4.50
CA ASN A 629 7.06 5.55 4.08
C ASN A 629 7.24 5.75 2.59
N LYS A 630 6.26 5.50 1.73
CA LYS A 630 6.36 5.85 0.30
C LYS A 630 7.19 4.92 -0.56
N ASP A 631 6.55 3.87 -1.09
CA ASP A 631 6.92 3.08 -2.27
C ASP A 631 5.81 2.70 -3.31
N GLY A 632 4.62 3.32 -3.29
CA GLY A 632 3.42 3.02 -4.11
C GLY A 632 2.93 1.59 -3.95
N LYS A 633 2.41 1.25 -2.78
CA LYS A 633 2.62 0.00 -2.03
C LYS A 633 1.90 0.17 -0.64
N LEU A 634 1.62 -0.88 0.15
CA LEU A 634 0.43 -0.86 1.01
C LEU A 634 0.24 -1.45 2.42
N ASP A 635 -0.29 -0.59 3.29
CA ASP A 635 -0.22 -0.67 4.73
C ASP A 635 -1.50 -0.35 5.54
N LEU A 636 -1.42 -0.76 6.79
CA LEU A 636 -2.48 -1.21 7.63
C LEU A 636 -2.19 -0.69 9.10
N ALA A 637 -3.18 -0.46 10.03
CA ALA A 637 -3.20 -0.21 11.53
C ALA A 637 -3.77 -1.49 12.26
N VAL A 638 -3.60 -1.96 13.54
CA VAL A 638 -4.12 -3.28 14.19
C VAL A 638 -3.65 -3.31 15.66
N ILE A 639 -4.15 -4.07 16.67
CA ILE A 639 -3.78 -3.91 18.12
C ILE A 639 -3.87 -5.23 19.01
N ILE A 640 -3.49 -5.42 20.34
CA ILE A 640 -3.75 -6.65 21.23
C ILE A 640 -4.55 -6.43 22.59
N GLN A 641 -5.90 -6.65 22.78
CA GLN A 641 -6.82 -6.71 23.98
C GLN A 641 -6.27 -7.22 25.29
N ASN A 642 -5.24 -8.04 25.18
CA ASN A 642 -4.70 -8.83 26.27
C ASN A 642 -3.26 -8.37 26.63
N ASP A 643 -2.62 -7.50 25.82
CA ASP A 643 -1.18 -7.25 25.77
C ASP A 643 -0.82 -5.79 25.41
N ASP A 644 -1.77 -5.01 24.89
CA ASP A 644 -1.72 -3.57 24.73
C ASP A 644 -0.80 -3.00 23.59
N ILE A 645 -0.61 -3.64 22.39
CA ILE A 645 0.33 -3.33 21.25
C ILE A 645 -0.30 -3.21 19.72
N VAL A 646 0.32 -3.24 18.45
CA VAL A 646 -0.02 -2.97 16.92
C VAL A 646 0.97 -3.64 15.86
N SER A 647 1.19 -3.32 14.54
CA SER A 647 2.32 -3.89 13.67
C SER A 647 2.79 -3.39 12.22
N ILE A 648 4.10 -3.23 11.94
CA ILE A 648 4.93 -3.15 10.71
C ILE A 648 4.63 -4.29 9.73
N MET A 649 3.44 -4.64 9.32
CA MET A 649 3.33 -5.63 8.23
C MET A 649 4.37 -5.37 7.06
N PHE A 650 4.91 -4.13 6.79
CA PHE A 650 5.72 -3.56 5.65
C PHE A 650 5.57 -4.21 4.23
N GLY A 651 4.80 -5.28 4.04
CA GLY A 651 4.64 -6.12 2.87
C GLY A 651 5.89 -6.23 2.01
N ASN A 652 5.69 -6.22 0.69
CA ASN A 652 6.78 -6.12 -0.28
C ASN A 652 6.33 -6.11 -1.74
N GLY A 653 5.53 -7.09 -2.17
CA GLY A 653 5.41 -7.42 -3.60
C GLY A 653 6.52 -8.34 -4.12
N MET A 654 7.05 -9.21 -3.24
CA MET A 654 8.02 -10.28 -3.58
C MET A 654 7.66 -11.68 -3.05
N GLY A 655 7.06 -11.81 -1.86
CA GLY A 655 6.80 -13.12 -1.23
C GLY A 655 7.84 -13.58 -0.20
N SER A 656 8.82 -12.71 0.11
CA SER A 656 9.50 -12.64 1.42
C SER A 656 8.48 -12.31 2.52
N PHE A 657 8.76 -12.58 3.81
CA PHE A 657 8.00 -11.98 4.92
C PHE A 657 8.92 -11.66 6.12
N GLU A 658 8.70 -10.56 6.85
CA GLU A 658 9.50 -10.13 8.02
C GLU A 658 8.75 -10.13 9.42
N THR A 659 8.90 -9.17 10.37
CA THR A 659 8.56 -9.43 11.83
C THR A 659 8.18 -8.25 12.81
N PRO A 660 7.45 -8.47 13.97
CA PRO A 660 7.03 -7.48 15.04
C PRO A 660 8.04 -6.53 15.74
N VAL A 661 7.63 -5.26 16.05
CA VAL A 661 8.48 -4.11 16.51
C VAL A 661 7.75 -3.09 17.45
N TRP A 662 7.63 -3.35 18.74
CA TRP A 662 6.46 -2.87 19.51
C TRP A 662 6.53 -1.60 20.40
N TYR A 663 5.37 -0.98 20.57
CA TYR A 663 4.99 0.22 21.34
C TYR A 663 3.64 -0.05 22.06
N THR A 664 3.19 0.74 23.04
CA THR A 664 2.23 0.23 24.07
C THR A 664 1.36 1.27 24.78
N ILE A 665 0.11 0.92 25.17
CA ILE A 665 -0.76 1.86 25.90
C ILE A 665 -1.76 1.42 27.02
N GLY A 666 -1.88 0.19 27.51
CA GLY A 666 -2.68 -0.11 28.75
C GLY A 666 -4.04 -0.78 28.55
N LEU A 667 -5.06 -0.53 29.42
CA LEU A 667 -6.40 -1.19 29.41
C LEU A 667 -7.63 -0.29 29.04
N PHE A 668 -8.51 -0.80 28.15
CA PHE A 668 -9.67 -0.37 27.25
C PHE A 668 -9.61 0.20 25.64
N SER A 669 -9.43 -0.53 24.40
CA SER A 669 -9.50 -0.62 22.82
C SER A 669 -10.59 -1.39 21.83
N MET A 670 -10.98 -0.94 20.59
CA MET A 670 -12.32 -0.78 19.84
C MET A 670 -12.78 0.62 19.23
N SER A 671 -12.13 1.18 18.17
CA SER A 671 -12.57 1.78 16.84
C SER A 671 -11.33 1.85 15.87
N ILE A 672 -11.17 2.71 14.83
CA ILE A 672 -9.88 3.07 14.10
C ILE A 672 -10.10 4.09 12.96
N THR A 673 -9.10 4.62 12.19
CA THR A 673 -9.24 5.66 11.09
C THR A 673 -8.11 6.03 10.01
N SER A 674 -8.14 7.16 9.20
CA SER A 674 -7.07 7.77 8.31
C SER A 674 -7.08 9.35 7.94
N ALA A 675 -6.08 10.25 8.32
CA ALA A 675 -5.65 11.65 7.79
C ALA A 675 -4.48 12.51 8.55
N ASP A 676 -3.57 13.30 7.89
CA ASP A 676 -2.23 13.99 8.30
C ASP A 676 -2.14 15.06 9.49
N LEU A 677 -2.64 14.83 10.75
CA LEU A 677 -3.05 15.91 11.75
C LEU A 677 -2.13 17.12 11.81
N ASN A 678 -0.83 16.87 11.95
CA ASN A 678 0.19 17.87 12.24
C ASN A 678 0.65 18.66 11.03
N ASN A 679 0.20 18.32 9.82
CA ASN A 679 0.66 18.95 8.60
C ASN A 679 2.19 18.77 8.44
N ASP A 680 2.75 17.61 8.79
CA ASP A 680 4.18 17.27 8.63
C ASP A 680 4.47 16.32 7.47
N SER A 681 3.46 16.12 6.60
CA SER A 681 3.49 15.54 5.24
C SER A 681 3.16 14.06 5.25
N TYR A 682 2.46 13.58 6.26
CA TYR A 682 2.78 12.31 6.84
C TYR A 682 1.52 11.66 7.54
N ILE A 683 1.38 10.31 7.48
CA ILE A 683 0.40 9.35 8.03
C ILE A 683 0.01 9.37 9.56
N ASP A 684 -0.23 10.52 10.14
CA ASP A 684 -0.88 10.69 11.45
C ASP A 684 -2.20 9.89 11.78
N LEU A 685 -2.35 9.15 12.93
CA LEU A 685 -3.54 8.37 13.46
C LEU A 685 -4.46 9.07 14.60
N VAL A 686 -5.71 8.72 14.95
CA VAL A 686 -6.45 9.30 16.14
C VAL A 686 -7.53 8.38 16.71
N VAL A 687 -7.59 8.18 18.05
CA VAL A 687 -8.42 7.20 18.83
C VAL A 687 -9.61 7.77 19.65
N GLY A 688 -10.56 6.95 20.13
CA GLY A 688 -11.28 7.09 21.42
C GLY A 688 -11.12 5.84 22.30
N ARG A 689 -10.72 5.93 23.60
CA ARG A 689 -10.37 4.72 24.40
C ARG A 689 -10.86 4.50 25.89
N ASP A 690 -11.23 3.25 26.27
CA ASP A 690 -12.43 2.71 26.99
C ASP A 690 -12.62 2.60 28.52
N ASP A 691 -11.89 3.21 29.44
CA ASP A 691 -12.44 3.40 30.81
C ASP A 691 -11.90 4.64 31.60
N SER A 692 -11.22 5.61 30.95
CA SER A 692 -10.48 6.73 31.61
C SER A 692 -11.09 8.16 31.53
N ASN A 693 -10.34 9.24 31.20
CA ASN A 693 -10.75 10.69 31.18
C ASN A 693 -10.13 11.61 30.08
N TYR A 694 -8.86 11.42 29.70
CA TYR A 694 -8.00 12.41 29.01
C TYR A 694 -8.19 12.58 27.44
N VAL A 695 -7.18 12.88 26.59
CA VAL A 695 -7.08 12.72 25.07
C VAL A 695 -5.58 12.66 24.56
N ILE A 696 -5.11 12.29 23.31
CA ILE A 696 -3.80 11.53 22.99
C ILE A 696 -2.71 11.83 21.84
N VAL A 697 -2.74 11.22 20.62
CA VAL A 697 -1.96 11.25 19.30
C VAL A 697 -0.40 10.92 19.00
N LEU A 698 0.02 9.71 18.40
CA LEU A 698 1.34 9.28 17.69
C LEU A 698 1.88 10.10 16.46
N PHE A 699 2.48 11.27 16.64
CA PHE A 699 3.13 11.95 15.49
C PHE A 699 4.43 11.23 15.06
N GLY A 700 4.33 10.40 14.05
CA GLY A 700 5.34 9.75 13.20
C GLY A 700 6.36 10.66 12.55
N LEU A 701 7.49 10.06 12.22
CA LEU A 701 8.74 10.71 11.81
C LEU A 701 9.45 9.80 10.79
N LYS A 702 10.60 10.11 10.19
CA LYS A 702 11.20 9.44 8.98
C LYS A 702 11.72 7.96 9.09
N HIS A 703 10.92 6.87 8.91
CA HIS A 703 11.19 5.36 8.96
C HIS A 703 12.11 4.75 10.10
N GLY A 704 11.59 4.02 11.13
CA GLY A 704 12.07 4.06 12.57
C GLY A 704 11.08 4.41 13.78
N ASN A 705 10.99 5.64 14.34
CA ASN A 705 10.28 6.05 15.60
C ASN A 705 9.39 7.37 15.62
N PHE A 706 8.05 7.32 15.92
CA PHE A 706 6.97 8.35 16.15
C PHE A 706 7.37 9.15 17.41
N GLN A 707 6.46 10.00 17.89
CA GLN A 707 6.56 10.69 19.18
C GLN A 707 6.15 9.80 20.38
N ASN A 708 5.78 10.34 21.56
CA ASN A 708 5.42 9.59 22.79
C ASN A 708 4.20 10.13 23.63
N PRO A 709 3.64 9.37 24.61
CA PRO A 709 2.54 9.77 25.54
C PRO A 709 2.60 11.10 26.37
N GLN A 710 1.47 11.67 26.92
CA GLN A 710 1.33 12.72 28.03
C GLN A 710 -0.13 12.85 28.69
N GLN A 711 -0.85 14.02 28.80
CA GLN A 711 -2.27 14.18 29.35
C GLN A 711 -3.23 15.33 28.76
N TYR A 712 -4.57 15.09 28.50
CA TYR A 712 -5.71 16.07 28.16
C TYR A 712 -7.15 15.77 28.83
N SER A 713 -8.40 15.95 28.23
CA SER A 713 -9.78 15.34 28.58
C SER A 713 -11.09 15.59 27.72
N VAL A 714 -11.83 14.56 27.20
CA VAL A 714 -13.15 14.59 26.41
C VAL A 714 -14.46 14.60 27.22
N GLY A 715 -15.64 14.25 26.67
CA GLY A 715 -16.86 13.86 27.42
C GLY A 715 -16.95 12.33 27.52
N HIS A 716 -17.83 11.75 28.38
CA HIS A 716 -17.54 10.41 28.92
C HIS A 716 -17.51 9.31 27.84
N LEU A 717 -17.12 8.15 28.33
CA LEU A 717 -16.93 6.87 27.72
C LEU A 717 -16.28 6.79 26.28
N PRO A 718 -15.44 7.72 25.76
CA PRO A 718 -15.16 8.08 24.34
C PRO A 718 -14.55 7.00 23.41
N TRP A 719 -15.13 6.78 22.22
CA TRP A 719 -15.31 5.55 21.42
C TRP A 719 -14.61 5.61 20.09
N SER A 720 -15.02 6.57 19.28
CA SER A 720 -14.90 6.59 17.82
C SER A 720 -13.68 7.37 17.29
N VAL A 721 -13.74 8.09 16.14
CA VAL A 721 -13.03 9.32 15.69
C VAL A 721 -13.64 9.79 14.32
N HIS A 722 -13.25 10.98 13.76
CA HIS A 722 -13.91 11.58 12.55
C HIS A 722 -13.21 12.38 11.36
N ILE A 723 -12.11 13.11 11.44
CA ILE A 723 -11.42 13.83 10.31
C ILE A 723 -11.83 13.76 8.81
N ALA A 724 -12.54 14.75 8.28
CA ALA A 724 -12.33 15.35 6.93
C ALA A 724 -12.70 16.88 6.91
N ASP A 725 -12.50 17.71 5.86
CA ASP A 725 -12.24 19.19 5.99
C ASP A 725 -13.42 20.08 6.30
N PHE A 726 -13.26 21.03 7.19
CA PHE A 726 -14.48 21.64 7.67
C PHE A 726 -15.07 22.64 6.66
N ASN A 727 -14.32 23.15 5.66
CA ASN A 727 -14.63 24.42 4.95
C ASN A 727 -13.66 24.98 3.87
N ASN A 728 -12.59 24.28 3.51
CA ASN A 728 -11.61 24.56 2.45
C ASN A 728 -10.87 25.92 2.38
N ASP A 729 -10.24 26.34 3.48
CA ASP A 729 -9.00 27.13 3.52
C ASP A 729 -7.76 26.44 4.15
N LYS A 730 -7.92 25.24 4.75
CA LYS A 730 -6.98 24.08 4.62
C LYS A 730 -5.85 23.86 5.65
N LYS A 731 -6.15 23.91 6.95
CA LYS A 731 -5.48 23.07 7.99
C LYS A 731 -6.55 22.23 8.60
N LEU A 732 -6.20 21.22 9.38
CA LEU A 732 -7.07 20.08 9.44
C LEU A 732 -7.09 19.59 10.94
N ASP A 733 -8.21 19.05 11.50
CA ASP A 733 -8.53 19.01 12.95
C ASP A 733 -8.74 17.71 13.77
N PHE A 734 -9.11 17.92 15.05
CA PHE A 734 -9.54 16.94 16.04
C PHE A 734 -10.71 17.43 16.95
N ALA A 735 -11.98 17.00 16.77
CA ALA A 735 -13.11 17.24 17.70
C ALA A 735 -13.67 15.94 18.29
N VAL A 736 -14.77 16.00 19.05
CA VAL A 736 -15.15 14.90 19.94
C VAL A 736 -16.65 14.81 20.23
N THR A 737 -17.38 13.99 19.46
CA THR A 737 -18.54 13.21 19.97
C THR A 737 -18.09 12.16 20.96
N ASN A 738 -18.93 11.67 21.88
CA ASN A 738 -18.55 10.75 22.96
C ASN A 738 -19.79 10.25 23.76
N TYR A 739 -20.61 9.33 23.23
CA TYR A 739 -21.81 8.67 23.83
C TYR A 739 -22.18 8.59 25.32
N ALA A 740 -21.51 9.09 26.38
CA ALA A 740 -21.64 8.70 27.82
C ALA A 740 -22.32 9.52 28.98
N ASP A 741 -22.61 10.81 28.86
CA ASP A 741 -23.24 11.69 29.84
C ASP A 741 -24.03 12.94 29.32
N ASN A 742 -24.27 13.23 28.01
CA ASN A 742 -25.04 14.42 27.54
C ASN A 742 -25.06 15.11 26.09
N THR A 743 -24.08 15.19 25.16
CA THR A 743 -23.89 16.38 24.23
C THR A 743 -24.05 16.39 22.71
N VAL A 744 -23.89 17.61 22.17
CA VAL A 744 -23.06 17.97 21.00
C VAL A 744 -21.97 19.00 21.40
N SER A 745 -20.90 19.29 20.61
CA SER A 745 -19.93 20.42 20.74
C SER A 745 -18.71 20.33 19.76
N VAL A 746 -18.03 21.37 19.21
CA VAL A 746 -18.32 22.85 19.18
C VAL A 746 -17.14 23.94 19.38
N GLN A 747 -15.81 23.66 19.53
CA GLN A 747 -14.73 24.55 20.11
C GLN A 747 -13.55 25.12 19.27
N LEU A 748 -12.92 24.45 18.28
CA LEU A 748 -12.01 25.01 17.21
C LEU A 748 -10.45 24.93 17.25
N GLY A 749 -9.90 25.41 16.12
CA GLY A 749 -8.54 25.28 15.69
C GLY A 749 -7.43 26.02 16.34
N SER A 750 -6.98 25.41 17.45
CA SER A 750 -5.59 25.47 17.83
C SER A 750 -4.64 24.98 16.71
N GLY A 751 -4.46 23.69 16.24
CA GLY A 751 -3.36 22.86 15.48
C GLY A 751 -2.72 22.80 14.05
N ASP A 752 -1.47 22.37 13.84
CA ASP A 752 -0.31 21.85 14.64
C ASP A 752 -0.52 21.04 15.95
N GLY A 753 0.48 20.97 16.84
CA GLY A 753 0.62 19.95 17.90
C GLY A 753 -0.19 19.98 19.24
N ASN A 754 -0.80 21.08 19.76
CA ASN A 754 -1.02 21.46 21.21
C ASN A 754 -2.41 21.94 21.87
N PHE A 755 -2.82 21.56 23.16
CA PHE A 755 -4.01 22.06 23.99
C PHE A 755 -4.65 21.23 25.24
N LEU A 756 -6.02 21.17 25.50
CA LEU A 756 -6.76 20.93 26.82
C LEU A 756 -8.15 20.07 26.98
N SER A 757 -9.36 20.58 27.41
CA SER A 757 -10.58 19.79 27.98
C SER A 757 -12.08 20.40 27.83
N PRO A 758 -13.31 20.06 28.43
CA PRO A 758 -14.71 19.85 27.79
C PRO A 758 -16.12 20.52 28.29
N MET A 759 -17.24 20.78 27.49
CA MET A 759 -18.56 21.52 27.86
C MET A 759 -19.96 21.30 27.16
N SER A 760 -21.19 21.57 27.78
CA SER A 760 -22.57 21.23 27.20
C SER A 760 -24.14 21.57 27.73
N TYR A 761 -25.50 21.39 27.20
CA TYR A 761 -26.40 21.17 25.76
C TYR A 761 -27.87 20.23 25.95
N MET A 762 -28.71 19.70 24.95
CA MET A 762 -29.42 18.36 24.61
C MET A 762 -29.34 17.71 23.10
N VAL A 763 -29.52 16.35 22.83
CA VAL A 763 -29.65 15.33 21.65
C VAL A 763 -30.31 13.89 22.01
N GLY A 764 -29.82 12.66 21.71
CA GLY A 764 -30.28 11.28 22.20
C GLY A 764 -29.27 10.22 22.83
N VAL A 765 -29.29 9.99 24.19
CA VAL A 765 -28.43 9.18 25.16
C VAL A 765 -28.03 7.84 24.60
N TYR A 766 -26.81 7.40 24.83
CA TYR A 766 -26.18 6.25 24.19
C TYR A 766 -25.84 6.33 22.68
N PRO A 767 -25.44 7.51 22.14
CA PRO A 767 -24.89 7.71 20.79
C PRO A 767 -24.01 6.61 20.11
N ARG A 768 -23.96 6.52 18.76
CA ARG A 768 -23.01 5.83 17.89
C ARG A 768 -22.29 6.84 16.97
N ALA A 769 -22.86 7.82 16.23
CA ALA A 769 -22.35 8.04 14.85
C ALA A 769 -22.29 9.44 14.05
N ILE A 770 -21.20 10.30 13.90
CA ILE A 770 -20.94 11.57 13.02
C ILE A 770 -20.02 11.51 11.68
N LEU A 771 -20.31 12.09 10.46
CA LEU A 771 -19.57 12.19 9.08
C LEU A 771 -20.24 13.17 8.05
N SER A 772 -19.85 13.17 6.76
CA SER A 772 -20.03 14.20 5.74
C SER A 772 -20.27 13.85 4.24
N GLY A 773 -20.95 14.76 3.54
CA GLY A 773 -20.75 15.09 2.13
C GLY A 773 -20.97 16.59 1.78
N ASP A 774 -21.23 16.95 0.54
CA ASP A 774 -21.54 18.32 0.13
C ASP A 774 -22.93 18.28 -0.53
N PHE A 775 -23.96 18.41 0.29
CA PHE A 775 -25.39 18.29 -0.03
C PHE A 775 -26.02 19.41 -0.91
N ASN A 776 -27.12 20.09 -0.52
CA ASN A 776 -27.99 20.94 -1.38
C ASN A 776 -27.27 21.90 -2.30
N ASN A 777 -26.91 23.11 -1.85
CA ASN A 777 -26.09 24.06 -2.59
C ASN A 777 -25.50 25.26 -1.79
N ASP A 778 -25.32 25.15 -0.46
CA ASP A 778 -24.75 26.20 0.41
C ASP A 778 -23.21 26.17 0.67
N LYS A 779 -22.53 25.00 0.56
CA LYS A 779 -21.05 24.83 0.54
C LYS A 779 -20.27 25.15 1.81
N LYS A 780 -20.93 25.25 2.96
CA LYS A 780 -20.29 24.86 4.24
C LYS A 780 -20.56 23.37 4.42
N LEU A 781 -20.20 22.78 5.55
CA LEU A 781 -20.22 21.34 5.76
C LEU A 781 -20.35 21.15 7.32
N ASP A 782 -21.12 20.23 7.95
CA ASP A 782 -21.36 20.10 9.43
C ASP A 782 -21.54 18.68 10.14
N LEU A 783 -22.22 18.58 11.30
CA LEU A 783 -21.71 17.93 12.52
C LEU A 783 -22.46 16.64 12.98
N VAL A 784 -22.65 15.68 12.08
CA VAL A 784 -23.80 14.75 11.95
C VAL A 784 -23.96 13.42 12.80
N VAL A 785 -24.00 13.40 14.14
CA VAL A 785 -23.89 12.16 15.00
C VAL A 785 -24.82 10.84 14.96
N ALA A 786 -25.70 10.38 14.04
CA ALA A 786 -26.39 9.02 14.02
C ALA A 786 -27.84 8.77 14.62
N ASN A 787 -28.04 9.06 15.92
CA ASN A 787 -29.23 9.37 16.76
C ASN A 787 -29.91 8.45 17.85
N SER A 788 -30.59 7.33 17.58
CA SER A 788 -30.77 6.18 18.52
C SER A 788 -31.78 5.96 19.68
N PHE A 789 -32.93 6.55 20.01
CA PHE A 789 -33.79 5.98 21.11
C PHE A 789 -35.17 5.49 20.63
N ASP A 790 -35.39 5.52 19.32
CA ASP A 790 -36.72 5.83 18.80
C ASP A 790 -36.94 5.70 17.26
N ASN A 791 -36.19 4.84 16.53
CA ASN A 791 -36.05 4.72 15.06
C ASN A 791 -36.18 5.96 14.22
N THR A 792 -35.13 6.77 14.17
CA THR A 792 -35.02 8.02 13.43
C THR A 792 -33.55 8.50 13.05
N ILE A 793 -33.27 8.88 11.79
CA ILE A 793 -31.97 9.35 11.19
C ILE A 793 -31.06 10.46 11.93
N GLY A 794 -30.26 11.32 11.24
CA GLY A 794 -30.06 12.85 11.22
C GLY A 794 -30.16 14.01 12.32
N VAL A 795 -30.26 15.37 12.17
CA VAL A 795 -30.23 16.39 11.10
C VAL A 795 -30.05 17.96 11.69
N LEU A 796 -30.66 19.20 12.00
CA LEU A 796 -31.80 20.32 12.15
C LEU A 796 -32.17 21.77 11.36
N LEU A 797 -31.74 22.64 10.31
CA LEU A 797 -30.82 23.01 9.06
C LEU A 797 -29.15 23.22 8.73
N SER A 798 -27.85 23.19 9.34
CA SER A 798 -26.96 23.39 10.69
C SER A 798 -26.56 24.75 11.61
N LEU A 799 -26.27 26.15 11.60
CA LEU A 799 -25.92 27.48 10.81
C LEU A 799 -24.58 27.79 9.95
N GLY A 800 -23.36 27.87 10.53
CA GLY A 800 -21.99 28.19 9.96
C GLY A 800 -20.84 28.67 10.93
N ASN A 801 -19.66 27.97 11.03
CA ASN A 801 -18.37 28.22 11.78
C ASN A 801 -18.06 27.47 13.10
N GLY A 802 -19.11 27.15 13.90
CA GLY A 802 -19.02 26.88 15.35
C GLY A 802 -20.25 26.87 16.36
N PHE A 803 -21.52 27.43 16.21
CA PHE A 803 -22.62 27.64 17.29
C PHE A 803 -24.20 27.79 16.96
N PHE A 804 -25.28 27.36 17.77
CA PHE A 804 -26.80 27.76 17.83
C PHE A 804 -27.96 27.23 18.89
N GLN A 805 -28.87 26.16 18.77
CA GLN A 805 -30.22 25.89 19.54
C GLN A 805 -30.66 24.55 20.42
N THR A 806 -31.74 23.72 20.15
CA THR A 806 -32.25 22.39 20.86
C THR A 806 -32.84 21.07 20.00
N PRO A 807 -33.12 19.79 20.39
CA PRO A 807 -33.42 18.65 19.40
C PRO A 807 -34.75 18.62 18.51
N ILE A 808 -34.85 18.25 17.16
CA ILE A 808 -36.03 17.97 16.14
C ILE A 808 -36.30 16.54 15.32
N ASN A 809 -36.07 15.29 15.76
CA ASN A 809 -36.29 13.90 15.14
C ASN A 809 -37.09 13.55 13.75
N TYR A 810 -36.80 12.41 13.02
CA TYR A 810 -37.32 11.81 11.71
C TYR A 810 -37.16 10.27 11.46
N MET A 811 -38.30 9.59 11.31
CA MET A 811 -38.57 8.16 11.59
C MET A 811 -38.07 7.11 10.55
N VAL A 812 -37.49 5.93 10.88
CA VAL A 812 -36.94 4.99 9.85
C VAL A 812 -36.85 3.46 10.15
N GLY A 813 -35.88 2.92 10.92
CA GLY A 813 -35.72 1.47 11.19
C GLY A 813 -34.44 1.10 11.95
N SER A 814 -34.38 -0.12 12.49
CA SER A 814 -33.72 -0.43 13.78
C SER A 814 -32.22 0.02 13.91
N CYS A 815 -31.74 0.40 15.11
CA CYS A 815 -30.53 1.21 15.50
C CYS A 815 -29.09 1.12 14.83
N PRO A 816 -28.48 2.21 14.27
CA PRO A 816 -27.19 2.35 13.55
C PRO A 816 -25.95 2.70 14.37
N GLY A 817 -24.77 2.50 13.82
CA GLY A 817 -23.76 3.54 13.76
C GLY A 817 -22.85 3.41 12.55
N ALA A 818 -22.86 4.35 11.61
CA ALA A 818 -22.24 4.20 10.28
C ALA A 818 -22.88 4.85 8.99
N LEU A 819 -22.26 5.85 8.32
CA LEU A 819 -22.60 6.71 7.15
C LEU A 819 -21.34 7.67 6.76
N LEU A 820 -20.81 8.36 5.69
CA LEU A 820 -20.39 8.34 4.20
C LEU A 820 -21.40 8.54 3.02
N SER A 821 -20.93 8.75 1.77
CA SER A 821 -21.35 9.95 0.99
C SER A 821 -21.41 9.84 -0.58
N ALA A 822 -22.04 10.84 -1.27
CA ALA A 822 -22.07 11.22 -2.74
C ALA A 822 -23.45 11.35 -3.54
N ASP A 823 -23.45 11.70 -4.85
CA ASP A 823 -24.51 12.32 -5.75
C ASP A 823 -25.30 11.40 -6.78
N PHE A 824 -26.08 10.43 -6.32
CA PHE A 824 -26.61 9.29 -7.11
C PHE A 824 -27.47 9.57 -8.44
N ASN A 825 -28.49 10.48 -8.55
CA ASN A 825 -29.29 10.81 -9.78
C ASN A 825 -28.71 11.96 -10.58
N ASN A 826 -27.60 12.54 -10.12
CA ASN A 826 -26.94 13.65 -10.75
C ASN A 826 -27.74 14.99 -10.71
N ASP A 827 -28.54 15.26 -9.66
CA ASP A 827 -29.06 16.61 -9.35
C ASP A 827 -28.06 17.52 -8.60
N SER A 828 -26.81 17.04 -8.44
CA SER A 828 -25.63 17.78 -7.96
C SER A 828 -25.72 18.22 -6.50
N LYS A 829 -26.35 17.35 -5.74
CA LYS A 829 -26.58 17.39 -4.32
C LYS A 829 -26.71 15.93 -3.87
N ALA A 830 -26.09 15.63 -2.77
CA ALA A 830 -25.91 14.26 -2.29
C ALA A 830 -26.65 14.12 -0.93
N ASP A 831 -26.69 12.91 -0.31
CA ASP A 831 -27.87 12.48 0.48
C ASP A 831 -27.81 11.49 1.72
N LEU A 832 -28.96 10.86 1.97
CA LEU A 832 -29.54 10.15 3.11
C LEU A 832 -29.03 8.92 3.89
N VAL A 833 -27.78 8.45 3.99
CA VAL A 833 -27.64 7.07 4.56
C VAL A 833 -27.71 6.95 6.10
N VAL A 834 -28.60 6.25 6.83
CA VAL A 834 -28.86 6.49 8.30
C VAL A 834 -28.90 5.53 9.56
N ALA A 835 -28.80 4.20 9.79
CA ALA A 835 -28.71 2.88 9.17
C ALA A 835 -29.33 1.71 10.07
N ASN A 836 -29.93 0.57 9.59
CA ASN A 836 -31.33 0.09 9.99
C ASN A 836 -31.73 -1.33 10.59
N SER A 837 -30.87 -2.28 10.94
CA SER A 837 -31.11 -3.49 11.77
C SER A 837 -31.86 -3.35 13.08
N ASP A 838 -32.50 -4.34 13.67
CA ASP A 838 -32.16 -5.76 13.59
C ASP A 838 -33.21 -6.38 12.67
N ASP A 839 -33.52 -5.64 11.60
CA ASP A 839 -34.62 -5.83 10.71
C ASP A 839 -34.14 -6.47 9.41
N THR A 840 -34.56 -5.94 8.28
CA THR A 840 -34.61 -6.60 6.98
C THR A 840 -34.39 -5.56 5.84
N THR A 841 -34.34 -4.29 6.25
CA THR A 841 -34.50 -2.96 5.64
C THR A 841 -33.34 -1.89 5.64
N ILE A 842 -33.38 -0.76 4.92
CA ILE A 842 -32.48 0.42 4.99
C ILE A 842 -33.17 1.73 5.24
N SER A 843 -33.06 2.81 4.47
CA SER A 843 -34.08 3.88 4.38
C SER A 843 -33.53 5.11 3.74
N MET A 844 -33.96 5.41 2.52
CA MET A 844 -33.22 6.33 1.69
C MET A 844 -33.97 7.58 1.28
N PHE A 845 -33.22 8.58 0.84
CA PHE A 845 -33.68 9.96 0.78
C PHE A 845 -33.33 10.74 -0.47
N LEU A 846 -34.38 11.11 -1.21
CA LEU A 846 -34.32 12.13 -2.23
C LEU A 846 -34.29 13.53 -1.63
N ALA A 847 -33.22 13.88 -0.95
CA ALA A 847 -33.23 15.05 -0.09
C ALA A 847 -33.26 16.36 -0.88
N ASP A 848 -33.84 17.39 -0.26
CA ASP A 848 -34.44 18.50 -1.01
C ASP A 848 -33.51 19.70 -1.31
N VAL A 849 -33.94 20.91 -0.99
CA VAL A 849 -33.26 22.17 -1.36
C VAL A 849 -33.04 23.09 -0.16
N ASN A 850 -33.24 22.55 1.05
CA ASN A 850 -33.19 23.30 2.30
C ASN A 850 -32.39 22.56 3.37
N GLY A 851 -32.65 21.26 3.54
CA GLY A 851 -32.03 20.38 4.54
C GLY A 851 -32.97 19.28 5.04
N ILE A 852 -33.84 18.73 4.18
CA ILE A 852 -35.12 18.09 4.57
C ILE A 852 -35.55 17.02 3.53
N PHE A 853 -36.46 16.10 3.88
CA PHE A 853 -36.98 15.02 3.01
C PHE A 853 -38.29 14.35 3.50
N LYS A 854 -38.88 13.44 2.70
CA LYS A 854 -39.89 12.43 3.09
C LYS A 854 -39.26 11.07 2.97
N ASN A 855 -39.85 10.18 3.76
CA ASN A 855 -40.13 8.78 3.51
C ASN A 855 -39.06 8.13 2.68
N SER A 856 -38.18 7.46 3.38
CA SER A 856 -37.78 6.18 2.87
C SER A 856 -39.00 5.28 2.48
N THR A 857 -38.91 4.36 1.51
CA THR A 857 -39.98 3.42 1.03
C THR A 857 -39.39 2.01 0.87
N PHE A 858 -40.00 0.92 1.31
CA PHE A 858 -39.20 -0.11 2.00
C PHE A 858 -38.92 -1.46 1.25
N TYR A 859 -37.69 -2.01 1.36
CA TYR A 859 -37.27 -3.34 0.80
C TYR A 859 -36.21 -4.17 1.60
N ALA A 860 -35.11 -4.75 1.02
CA ALA A 860 -34.42 -6.00 1.47
C ALA A 860 -32.89 -6.17 1.23
N ALA A 861 -32.06 -6.89 2.03
CA ALA A 861 -30.67 -7.35 1.62
C ALA A 861 -30.01 -8.64 2.23
N GLY A 862 -30.70 -9.54 2.95
CA GLY A 862 -30.08 -10.74 3.56
C GLY A 862 -30.42 -10.96 5.05
N HIS A 863 -29.43 -11.27 5.89
CA HIS A 863 -29.28 -11.48 7.35
C HIS A 863 -27.98 -10.87 8.04
N LYS A 864 -27.98 -9.89 9.00
CA LYS A 864 -26.87 -9.43 9.91
C LYS A 864 -25.99 -8.12 9.75
N PRO A 865 -26.20 -6.98 9.07
CA PRO A 865 -25.19 -6.07 8.38
C PRO A 865 -24.80 -4.65 8.91
N SER A 866 -23.57 -4.24 9.32
CA SER A 866 -23.17 -2.80 9.70
C SER A 866 -21.84 -1.91 9.31
N SER A 867 -21.51 -1.45 8.06
CA SER A 867 -20.68 -0.35 7.45
C SER A 867 -20.93 -0.13 5.91
N LEU A 868 -20.55 0.94 5.13
CA LEU A 868 -20.84 1.26 3.66
C LEU A 868 -19.87 2.38 2.99
N ALA A 869 -20.08 2.95 1.78
CA ALA A 869 -19.30 3.94 0.91
C ALA A 869 -19.76 3.99 -0.61
N SER A 870 -19.01 4.45 -1.65
CA SER A 870 -19.53 4.95 -2.99
C SER A 870 -18.62 4.89 -4.29
N GLY A 871 -19.05 5.19 -5.56
CA GLY A 871 -18.17 5.23 -6.80
C GLY A 871 -18.70 4.79 -8.24
N ASP A 872 -18.05 3.89 -9.03
CA ASP A 872 -18.52 3.53 -10.41
C ASP A 872 -18.03 2.11 -10.99
N PHE A 873 -18.55 0.82 -11.12
CA PHE A 873 -19.72 -0.22 -11.03
C PHE A 873 -20.95 -0.83 -11.93
N ASN A 874 -21.48 -0.37 -13.11
CA ASN A 874 -22.46 -0.89 -14.13
C ASN A 874 -22.66 -0.10 -15.48
N ASN A 875 -21.71 0.75 -15.92
CA ASN A 875 -21.45 1.31 -17.26
C ASN A 875 -22.61 1.98 -17.98
N ASP A 876 -23.60 2.39 -17.20
CA ASP A 876 -24.59 3.38 -17.60
C ASP A 876 -24.41 4.76 -16.93
N ASN A 877 -23.31 4.94 -16.18
CA ASN A 877 -22.74 6.23 -15.71
C ASN A 877 -23.60 6.91 -14.64
N LYS A 878 -23.78 6.19 -13.55
CA LYS A 878 -24.52 6.55 -12.36
C LYS A 878 -23.82 5.77 -11.19
N LEU A 879 -24.11 5.97 -9.90
CA LEU A 879 -23.46 5.20 -8.82
C LEU A 879 -24.48 4.23 -8.10
N ASP A 880 -24.09 3.02 -7.65
CA ASP A 880 -25.01 2.01 -7.02
C ASP A 880 -24.23 1.27 -5.94
N ILE A 881 -24.48 0.01 -5.51
CA ILE A 881 -24.21 -0.31 -4.11
C ILE A 881 -23.73 -1.63 -3.51
N VAL A 882 -23.21 -1.43 -2.29
CA VAL A 882 -22.78 -2.42 -1.33
C VAL A 882 -23.44 -2.17 0.04
N VAL A 883 -23.99 -3.25 0.63
CA VAL A 883 -25.07 -3.41 1.66
C VAL A 883 -24.76 -4.61 2.61
N THR A 884 -23.54 -5.18 2.50
CA THR A 884 -23.02 -6.40 3.15
C THR A 884 -23.87 -7.17 4.17
N SER A 885 -24.36 -8.34 3.77
CA SER A 885 -25.18 -9.35 4.50
C SER A 885 -24.49 -10.50 5.37
N PRO A 886 -24.30 -10.40 6.72
CA PRO A 886 -23.37 -11.22 7.53
C PRO A 886 -23.85 -12.40 8.35
N TYR A 887 -25.08 -12.56 8.79
CA TYR A 887 -25.69 -13.83 9.12
C TYR A 887 -25.98 -14.43 7.72
N ASP A 888 -25.34 -14.05 6.58
CA ASP A 888 -25.62 -14.64 5.27
C ASP A 888 -24.77 -15.72 4.62
N ASN A 889 -23.48 -15.70 4.78
CA ASN A 889 -22.50 -16.42 3.97
C ASN A 889 -22.52 -15.96 2.51
N ILE A 890 -23.14 -14.82 2.16
CA ILE A 890 -23.47 -14.35 0.79
C ILE A 890 -23.58 -12.74 0.75
N ILE A 891 -23.26 -11.96 -0.34
CA ILE A 891 -23.33 -10.42 -0.58
C ILE A 891 -24.36 -9.90 -1.57
N MET A 892 -25.32 -9.10 -1.23
CA MET A 892 -26.34 -8.64 -2.17
C MET A 892 -25.74 -7.76 -3.42
N ILE A 893 -26.42 -7.22 -4.46
CA ILE A 893 -26.19 -5.80 -4.89
C ILE A 893 -27.54 -5.07 -5.04
N LEU A 894 -27.62 -3.75 -4.76
CA LEU A 894 -28.57 -2.92 -5.54
C LEU A 894 -27.89 -2.21 -6.68
N PHE A 895 -28.46 -2.43 -7.85
CA PHE A 895 -28.09 -1.73 -9.05
C PHE A 895 -29.15 -0.67 -9.36
N GLY A 896 -29.08 0.51 -8.74
CA GLY A 896 -29.97 1.66 -8.95
C GLY A 896 -30.52 2.01 -10.35
N ASP A 897 -31.55 2.85 -10.39
CA ASP A 897 -32.30 3.19 -11.61
C ASP A 897 -32.03 4.57 -12.26
N GLY A 898 -31.51 5.55 -11.53
CA GLY A 898 -31.26 6.91 -12.03
C GLY A 898 -32.16 8.00 -11.44
N ASN A 899 -33.06 7.67 -10.49
CA ASN A 899 -34.21 8.53 -10.17
C ASN A 899 -34.79 8.36 -8.76
N GLY A 900 -34.90 7.14 -8.24
CA GLY A 900 -35.46 6.92 -6.90
C GLY A 900 -35.31 5.50 -6.32
N GLY A 901 -34.60 4.61 -7.02
CA GLY A 901 -35.16 3.27 -7.13
C GLY A 901 -34.32 2.16 -7.74
N PHE A 902 -34.95 0.98 -7.71
CA PHE A 902 -34.28 -0.21 -7.18
C PHE A 902 -34.91 -1.66 -7.38
N PRO A 903 -35.53 -2.07 -8.51
CA PRO A 903 -36.10 -3.43 -8.65
C PRO A 903 -35.29 -4.78 -8.91
N THR A 904 -33.97 -4.99 -9.25
CA THR A 904 -33.32 -6.35 -9.57
C THR A 904 -31.78 -6.78 -9.28
N SER A 905 -31.38 -8.06 -9.63
CA SER A 905 -30.61 -9.16 -8.89
C SER A 905 -29.69 -10.25 -9.65
N LYS A 906 -28.40 -10.62 -9.29
CA LYS A 906 -27.45 -11.64 -9.96
C LYS A 906 -26.25 -12.24 -9.12
N ASN A 907 -26.08 -13.56 -8.78
CA ASN A 907 -25.35 -13.95 -7.51
C ASN A 907 -24.15 -14.97 -7.42
N TYR A 908 -23.37 -14.96 -6.29
CA TYR A 908 -21.88 -15.23 -6.23
C TYR A 908 -21.19 -15.62 -4.87
N THR A 909 -19.84 -15.77 -4.73
CA THR A 909 -19.14 -16.43 -3.57
C THR A 909 -17.85 -15.78 -2.90
N VAL A 910 -17.52 -15.92 -1.57
CA VAL A 910 -16.15 -15.78 -0.83
C VAL A 910 -16.11 -16.35 0.65
N GLY A 911 -14.95 -16.41 1.40
CA GLY A 911 -14.54 -17.12 2.70
C GLY A 911 -15.43 -17.27 3.99
N ASN A 912 -14.96 -16.95 5.22
CA ASN A 912 -15.72 -16.82 6.52
C ASN A 912 -15.67 -15.51 7.39
N TRP A 913 -16.62 -14.59 7.74
CA TRP A 913 -16.47 -13.39 8.72
C TRP A 913 -16.28 -11.86 8.25
N PRO A 914 -16.80 -11.28 7.16
CA PRO A 914 -16.56 -9.89 6.71
C PRO A 914 -17.40 -8.70 7.19
N ILE A 915 -16.76 -7.61 7.55
CA ILE A 915 -17.40 -6.41 8.11
C ILE A 915 -17.41 -5.00 7.35
N SER A 916 -16.41 -4.07 7.23
CA SER A 916 -16.39 -2.78 6.39
C SER A 916 -15.61 -2.70 5.02
N VAL A 917 -15.62 -1.62 4.19
CA VAL A 917 -15.18 -1.26 2.78
C VAL A 917 -15.45 0.19 2.28
N ILE A 918 -14.54 0.72 1.45
CA ILE A 918 -14.67 1.93 0.62
C ILE A 918 -14.14 1.70 -0.80
N SER A 919 -14.56 2.48 -1.83
CA SER A 919 -14.24 2.19 -3.24
C SER A 919 -13.16 3.01 -3.92
N ASN A 920 -12.48 2.38 -4.90
CA ASN A 920 -11.68 3.05 -5.93
C ASN A 920 -11.49 2.13 -7.15
N ASP A 921 -10.78 2.59 -8.20
CA ASP A 921 -10.24 1.74 -9.28
C ASP A 921 -8.76 1.53 -9.01
N PHE A 922 -8.29 0.29 -8.88
CA PHE A 922 -6.86 0.00 -8.78
C PHE A 922 -6.30 -0.60 -10.06
N ASN A 923 -7.12 -1.20 -10.92
CA ASN A 923 -6.77 -1.63 -12.30
C ASN A 923 -5.98 -0.55 -13.02
N ASN A 924 -6.40 0.68 -12.80
CA ASN A 924 -6.20 1.79 -13.70
C ASN A 924 -6.71 1.41 -15.12
N ASP A 925 -7.76 0.57 -15.20
CA ASP A 925 -8.45 0.21 -16.44
C ASP A 925 -9.81 0.92 -16.63
N GLY A 926 -10.17 1.83 -15.71
CA GLY A 926 -11.17 2.90 -15.87
C GLY A 926 -12.51 2.65 -15.18
N ASN A 927 -12.50 1.71 -14.25
CA ASN A 927 -13.44 0.61 -14.17
C ASN A 927 -13.03 0.03 -12.79
N ARG A 928 -13.79 0.18 -11.69
CA ARG A 928 -13.23 -0.07 -10.34
C ARG A 928 -13.02 -1.56 -9.95
N ASP A 929 -12.66 -1.92 -8.72
CA ASP A 929 -12.94 -3.29 -8.19
C ASP A 929 -13.53 -3.18 -6.74
N LEU A 930 -13.58 -4.21 -5.88
CA LEU A 930 -13.94 -4.04 -4.44
C LEU A 930 -12.92 -4.52 -3.42
N ALA A 931 -13.00 -4.19 -2.11
CA ALA A 931 -12.25 -5.01 -1.14
C ALA A 931 -12.71 -5.42 0.28
N VAL A 932 -12.97 -6.74 0.45
CA VAL A 932 -13.59 -7.41 1.64
C VAL A 932 -13.18 -8.79 2.31
N ALA A 933 -12.74 -8.77 3.57
CA ALA A 933 -12.51 -9.86 4.50
C ALA A 933 -13.54 -10.94 4.87
N ASN A 934 -13.53 -11.61 6.04
CA ASN A 934 -13.38 -13.07 6.22
C ASN A 934 -12.87 -13.50 7.61
N GLU A 935 -13.41 -13.06 8.70
CA GLU A 935 -13.07 -13.43 10.09
C GLU A 935 -13.36 -14.75 10.88
N HIS A 936 -14.07 -15.74 10.39
CA HIS A 936 -13.86 -17.13 10.81
C HIS A 936 -12.91 -17.83 9.83
N ASP A 937 -12.18 -17.07 8.99
CA ASP A 937 -11.34 -17.51 7.87
C ASP A 937 -10.05 -16.79 7.58
N SER A 938 -9.92 -15.66 8.19
CA SER A 938 -8.84 -14.76 8.19
C SER A 938 -8.45 -14.19 6.86
N THR A 939 -9.09 -14.46 5.75
CA THR A 939 -8.55 -14.18 4.40
C THR A 939 -8.15 -12.75 3.95
N VAL A 940 -8.18 -12.51 2.66
CA VAL A 940 -8.23 -11.20 2.03
C VAL A 940 -8.89 -11.63 0.74
N SER A 941 -10.18 -11.98 0.70
CA SER A 941 -10.88 -12.42 -0.54
C SER A 941 -10.43 -11.72 -1.84
N ILE A 942 -10.90 -12.03 -3.05
CA ILE A 942 -10.68 -11.08 -4.17
C ILE A 942 -11.79 -11.12 -5.25
N LEU A 943 -12.49 -10.02 -5.59
CA LEU A 943 -13.23 -9.97 -6.87
C LEU A 943 -13.02 -8.65 -7.63
N LEU A 944 -12.96 -8.82 -8.94
CA LEU A 944 -12.30 -7.93 -9.88
C LEU A 944 -12.96 -8.00 -11.24
N GLY A 945 -12.80 -6.94 -12.01
CA GLY A 945 -13.85 -6.62 -12.96
C GLY A 945 -13.55 -6.46 -14.44
N TYR A 946 -14.58 -5.92 -15.09
CA TYR A 946 -15.05 -6.21 -16.45
C TYR A 946 -16.04 -5.23 -17.09
N GLY A 947 -16.76 -4.36 -16.36
CA GLY A 947 -17.73 -3.45 -17.03
C GLY A 947 -19.14 -4.03 -17.31
N ASN A 948 -19.60 -5.12 -16.63
CA ASN A 948 -20.85 -5.82 -17.00
C ASN A 948 -21.60 -6.70 -15.94
N ALA A 949 -21.39 -6.52 -14.65
CA ALA A 949 -21.95 -7.29 -13.55
C ALA A 949 -21.39 -8.72 -13.41
N THR A 950 -20.08 -8.92 -13.61
CA THR A 950 -19.35 -10.21 -13.44
C THR A 950 -17.87 -10.03 -12.95
N PHE A 951 -17.27 -10.97 -12.17
CA PHE A 951 -16.27 -10.67 -11.07
C PHE A 951 -15.10 -11.71 -10.64
N ARG A 952 -13.97 -12.17 -11.27
CA ARG A 952 -13.37 -13.59 -11.11
C ARG A 952 -12.46 -14.00 -9.92
N ALA A 953 -12.75 -15.26 -9.51
CA ALA A 953 -11.87 -16.33 -8.99
C ALA A 953 -10.94 -16.04 -7.78
N PRO A 954 -11.33 -16.38 -6.53
CA PRO A 954 -10.79 -15.00 -5.28
C PRO A 954 -9.35 -15.19 -4.63
N MET A 955 -8.42 -16.02 -5.22
CA MET A 955 -6.93 -16.45 -5.12
C MET A 955 -5.97 -16.96 -3.92
N ASN A 956 -4.78 -16.39 -3.51
CA ASN A 956 -3.83 -16.93 -2.43
C ASN A 956 -2.61 -16.02 -1.85
N TYR A 957 -2.49 -15.48 -0.56
CA TYR A 957 -1.18 -15.07 0.17
C TYR A 957 -0.96 -14.56 1.72
N SER A 958 -1.81 -14.78 2.76
CA SER A 958 -1.71 -14.52 4.27
C SER A 958 -1.28 -13.26 5.12
N VAL A 959 -1.69 -13.22 6.44
CA VAL A 959 -1.37 -12.28 7.61
C VAL A 959 -1.82 -12.87 9.06
N GLY A 960 -2.14 -12.19 10.23
CA GLY A 960 -2.69 -12.58 11.65
C GLY A 960 -4.20 -12.40 12.27
N LEU A 961 -4.74 -12.54 13.53
CA LEU A 961 -6.26 -12.63 13.84
C LEU A 961 -7.21 -11.38 14.09
N TRP A 962 -8.62 -11.39 14.15
CA TRP A 962 -9.83 -10.40 14.09
C TRP A 962 -9.83 -8.88 13.70
N PRO A 963 -10.30 -8.45 12.53
CA PRO A 963 -10.94 -7.16 12.28
C PRO A 963 -12.37 -6.77 12.82
N ILE A 964 -12.92 -5.61 12.36
CA ILE A 964 -14.05 -4.59 12.58
C ILE A 964 -13.87 -3.10 11.94
N ALA A 965 -13.78 -2.76 10.58
CA ALA A 965 -13.48 -1.46 9.82
C ALA A 965 -12.98 -1.49 8.27
N ILE A 966 -12.85 -0.37 7.43
CA ILE A 966 -12.07 -0.10 6.10
C ILE A 966 -11.67 1.33 5.55
N VAL A 967 -10.47 1.47 4.94
CA VAL A 967 -10.17 2.46 3.84
C VAL A 967 -9.33 2.08 2.59
N SER A 968 -8.94 3.05 1.74
CA SER A 968 -7.84 3.05 0.75
C SER A 968 -6.94 4.33 0.80
N GLY A 969 -6.02 4.49 -0.16
CA GLY A 969 -5.63 5.77 -0.82
C GLY A 969 -4.45 5.58 -1.80
N ASP A 970 -3.94 6.57 -2.60
CA ASP A 970 -2.50 6.45 -3.01
C ASP A 970 -1.74 6.90 -1.82
N CYS A 971 -1.10 5.91 -1.27
CA CYS A 971 -0.57 6.02 0.02
C CYS A 971 0.74 6.77 0.00
N ASN A 972 1.53 6.48 -1.02
CA ASN A 972 2.94 6.30 -0.81
C ASN A 972 3.70 6.37 -2.17
N ASP A 973 3.12 7.05 -3.14
CA ASP A 973 3.82 7.89 -4.10
C ASP A 973 4.64 7.16 -5.19
N ASP A 974 4.58 5.83 -5.34
CA ASP A 974 4.74 5.19 -6.68
C ASP A 974 3.48 5.31 -7.56
N ASN A 975 2.40 5.86 -6.98
CA ASN A 975 1.13 6.24 -7.60
C ASN A 975 0.35 5.03 -8.10
N LYS A 976 0.14 4.08 -7.18
CA LYS A 976 -0.93 3.08 -7.28
C LYS A 976 -1.87 3.30 -6.10
N LEU A 977 -3.08 2.76 -6.19
CA LEU A 977 -4.23 3.23 -5.41
C LEU A 977 -4.75 2.02 -4.61
N ASP A 978 -4.92 2.15 -3.29
CA ASP A 978 -4.08 1.28 -2.46
C ASP A 978 -4.73 0.94 -1.03
N LEU A 979 -4.35 -0.13 -0.26
CA LEU A 979 -5.01 -0.98 0.81
C LEU A 979 -4.51 -0.89 2.28
N GLY A 980 -4.83 -1.90 3.13
CA GLY A 980 -4.70 -1.93 4.60
C GLY A 980 -5.29 -3.18 5.38
N VAL A 981 -5.35 -3.23 6.74
CA VAL A 981 -5.86 -4.25 7.75
C VAL A 981 -5.91 -3.55 9.15
N VAL A 982 -6.53 -4.13 10.22
CA VAL A 982 -6.63 -3.85 11.72
C VAL A 982 -7.27 -4.98 12.50
N ASN A 983 -6.73 -5.29 13.69
CA ASN A 983 -7.19 -6.36 14.53
C ASN A 983 -6.65 -6.46 16.00
N SER A 984 -7.11 -5.57 16.89
CA SER A 984 -7.45 -5.74 18.33
C SER A 984 -6.78 -6.57 19.42
N VAL A 985 -6.82 -7.91 19.48
CA VAL A 985 -6.23 -8.84 20.47
C VAL A 985 -4.95 -9.48 19.93
N ASP A 986 -4.39 -9.02 18.81
CA ASP A 986 -3.27 -9.73 18.15
C ASP A 986 -2.11 -8.91 17.69
N SER A 987 -2.31 -7.61 17.55
CA SER A 987 -1.28 -6.64 17.23
C SER A 987 -0.49 -7.12 16.02
N THR A 988 -1.22 -7.53 14.98
CA THR A 988 -0.94 -7.04 13.62
C THR A 988 -0.74 -5.54 13.68
N ILE A 989 -0.25 -4.84 12.68
CA ILE A 989 -0.61 -4.80 11.30
C ILE A 989 0.30 -5.42 10.31
N SER A 990 -0.15 -5.58 9.07
CA SER A 990 0.00 -6.89 8.45
C SER A 990 0.54 -6.86 7.01
N VAL A 991 0.43 -5.67 6.42
CA VAL A 991 0.97 -5.03 5.22
C VAL A 991 1.40 -5.94 4.08
N LEU A 992 0.92 -5.56 2.92
CA LEU A 992 1.13 -6.27 1.68
C LEU A 992 1.14 -5.19 0.60
N LEU A 993 2.23 -5.10 -0.17
CA LEU A 993 2.52 -3.94 -1.02
C LEU A 993 2.75 -4.29 -2.51
N GLY A 994 2.57 -3.39 -3.51
CA GLY A 994 2.65 -3.75 -4.96
C GLY A 994 3.42 -3.06 -6.11
N ARG A 995 3.28 -3.62 -7.34
CA ARG A 995 4.34 -3.53 -8.39
C ARG A 995 3.99 -3.78 -9.89
N GLY A 996 3.04 -4.63 -10.30
CA GLY A 996 2.59 -4.75 -11.71
C GLY A 996 2.29 -6.17 -12.27
N ASP A 997 1.03 -6.37 -12.67
CA ASP A 997 0.28 -7.52 -13.27
C ASP A 997 0.64 -8.99 -12.91
N GLY A 998 -0.23 -9.65 -12.11
CA GLY A 998 -0.08 -11.01 -11.57
C GLY A 998 -0.90 -11.45 -10.30
N SER A 999 -0.83 -10.74 -9.16
CA SER A 999 -0.80 -11.35 -7.79
C SER A 999 -0.88 -10.38 -6.57
N PHE A 1000 -0.83 -10.91 -5.33
CA PHE A 1000 -0.96 -10.23 -4.00
C PHE A 1000 0.05 -10.77 -2.94
N GLN A 1001 0.80 -9.98 -2.10
CA GLN A 1001 1.80 -10.56 -1.13
C GLN A 1001 2.44 -9.71 0.05
N THR A 1002 2.21 -10.13 1.33
CA THR A 1002 3.15 -10.83 2.28
C THR A 1002 4.19 -10.10 3.23
N ALA A 1003 3.85 -9.78 4.50
CA ALA A 1003 4.47 -10.14 5.92
C ALA A 1003 5.76 -9.18 6.22
N ILE A 1004 5.82 -8.47 7.40
CA ILE A 1004 6.86 -7.76 8.30
C ILE A 1004 6.46 -7.73 9.88
N SER A 1005 6.50 -6.72 10.86
CA SER A 1005 5.58 -6.26 12.08
C SER A 1005 6.09 -5.09 13.16
N TYR A 1006 5.34 -4.19 13.94
CA TYR A 1006 5.47 -2.85 14.82
C TYR A 1006 4.26 -2.19 15.67
N VAL A 1007 4.24 -1.91 16.98
CA VAL A 1007 3.04 -2.27 17.84
C VAL A 1007 2.43 -1.12 18.81
N THR A 1008 1.12 -0.86 19.22
CA THR A 1008 0.53 0.16 20.21
C THR A 1008 -0.54 -0.11 21.36
N GLY A 1009 -1.72 -0.79 21.26
CA GLY A 1009 -2.80 -0.85 22.30
C GLY A 1009 -3.62 -2.15 22.50
N SER A 1010 -4.85 -2.12 23.01
CA SER A 1010 -5.61 -3.35 23.29
C SER A 1010 -7.05 -3.33 22.74
N THR A 1011 -7.40 -3.78 21.51
CA THR A 1011 -8.80 -4.06 20.99
C THR A 1011 -9.60 -3.31 19.83
N PRO A 1012 -9.17 -2.39 18.91
CA PRO A 1012 -9.89 -1.57 17.86
C PRO A 1012 -11.19 -2.04 17.10
N SER A 1013 -11.96 -1.13 16.43
CA SER A 1013 -13.31 -1.33 15.74
C SER A 1013 -13.96 -0.35 14.67
N SER A 1014 -13.32 0.56 13.89
CA SER A 1014 -13.80 1.06 12.53
C SER A 1014 -12.81 2.01 11.83
N ILE A 1015 -13.10 2.87 10.82
CA ILE A 1015 -12.10 3.67 10.06
C ILE A 1015 -12.61 4.63 8.95
N ALA A 1016 -11.68 5.35 8.27
CA ALA A 1016 -11.65 5.78 6.85
C ALA A 1016 -10.34 6.58 6.58
N SER A 1017 -10.21 7.60 5.70
CA SER A 1017 -8.92 8.08 5.08
C SER A 1017 -8.81 9.53 4.61
N GLY A 1018 -7.60 10.11 4.60
CA GLY A 1018 -7.40 11.48 4.12
C GLY A 1018 -5.99 12.06 4.30
N TYR A 1019 -5.92 13.40 4.34
CA TYR A 1019 -4.70 14.20 4.26
C TYR A 1019 -4.78 15.50 5.10
N LEU A 1020 -4.81 15.44 6.45
CA LEU A 1020 -4.79 16.58 7.41
C LEU A 1020 -3.60 17.63 7.24
N GLY A 1021 -2.89 17.66 6.10
CA GLY A 1021 -1.68 18.46 5.90
C GLY A 1021 -1.54 19.11 4.52
N GLN A 1022 -1.20 20.41 4.50
CA GLN A 1022 -0.84 21.21 3.30
C GLN A 1022 0.34 20.63 2.48
N ASN A 1023 1.04 19.63 3.03
CA ASN A 1023 2.16 18.91 2.44
C ASN A 1023 1.81 17.46 2.05
N GLY A 1024 0.52 17.13 2.01
CA GLY A 1024 -0.10 16.60 0.78
C GLY A 1024 0.25 15.16 0.43
N LYS A 1025 0.41 14.32 1.44
CA LYS A 1025 0.78 12.90 1.34
C LYS A 1025 -0.22 12.13 2.23
N LEU A 1026 -0.74 10.97 1.77
CA LEU A 1026 -1.91 10.30 2.41
C LEU A 1026 -1.66 10.08 3.88
N THR A 1027 -2.70 9.84 4.69
CA THR A 1027 -2.61 9.53 6.11
C THR A 1027 -3.76 8.69 6.72
N VAL A 1028 -3.49 8.06 7.90
CA VAL A 1028 -3.95 6.91 8.75
C VAL A 1028 -4.04 7.11 10.26
N ILE A 1029 -5.25 6.84 10.81
CA ILE A 1029 -6.04 7.10 12.07
C ILE A 1029 -6.47 5.75 12.83
N VAL A 1030 -6.72 5.65 14.17
CA VAL A 1030 -6.75 4.38 15.03
C VAL A 1030 -7.61 4.52 16.25
N THR A 1031 -8.38 3.57 16.83
CA THR A 1031 -9.36 3.91 17.91
C THR A 1031 -9.81 2.74 18.81
N ASN A 1032 -10.51 2.85 19.97
CA ASN A 1032 -10.26 1.87 21.06
C ASN A 1032 -11.34 1.52 22.37
N SER A 1033 -12.15 0.39 22.61
CA SER A 1033 -12.52 -0.62 23.85
C SER A 1033 -11.76 -1.66 24.92
N VAL A 1034 -10.75 -2.62 24.78
CA VAL A 1034 -9.57 -3.16 25.69
C VAL A 1034 -8.08 -2.47 26.12
N SER A 1035 -7.41 -1.32 25.64
CA SER A 1035 -6.47 -0.21 26.22
C SER A 1035 -6.62 1.27 26.93
N ASN A 1036 -7.56 2.30 26.98
CA ASN A 1036 -7.57 3.85 27.42
C ASN A 1036 -7.21 5.35 26.65
N ASP A 1037 -7.57 5.86 25.38
CA ASP A 1037 -6.98 7.00 24.47
C ASP A 1037 -7.49 7.75 23.10
N LEU A 1038 -6.57 8.35 22.25
CA LEU A 1038 -6.43 9.03 20.87
C LEU A 1038 -5.15 8.66 19.89
N SER A 1039 -4.49 7.49 19.80
CA SER A 1039 -3.18 7.17 19.05
C SER A 1039 -2.97 7.71 17.58
N LEU A 1040 -1.72 8.01 17.02
CA LEU A 1040 -1.27 8.71 15.71
C LEU A 1040 -0.27 7.91 14.70
N TYR A 1041 0.28 8.20 13.45
CA TYR A 1041 1.22 7.27 12.63
C TYR A 1041 2.24 7.81 11.50
N THR A 1042 2.44 9.09 11.22
CA THR A 1042 3.12 9.82 10.08
C THR A 1042 3.96 9.08 8.87
N ASN A 1043 3.92 9.51 7.55
CA ASN A 1043 4.10 8.85 6.17
C ASN A 1043 5.49 8.89 5.49
N THR A 1044 6.46 8.20 6.03
CA THR A 1044 7.64 8.90 6.43
C THR A 1044 8.87 8.86 5.49
N CYS A 1045 8.62 8.90 4.18
CA CYS A 1045 9.65 9.10 3.14
C CYS A 1045 10.24 10.50 3.06
N LYS A 1046 11.11 10.69 2.07
CA LYS A 1046 11.43 12.00 1.50
C LYS A 1046 10.74 12.13 0.13
N ASN A 1047 10.31 13.36 -0.18
CA ASN A 1047 10.00 13.76 -1.57
C ASN A 1047 11.29 13.80 -2.39
#